data_AF-A0A2N1V175-F1
#
_entry.id   AF-A0A2N1V175-F1
#
_cell.length_a   1.000
_cell.length_b   1.000
_cell.length_c   1.000
_cell.angle_alpha   90.00
_cell.angle_beta   90.00
_cell.angle_gamma   90.00
#
_symmetry.space_group_name_H-M   'P 1'
#
loop_
_entity.id
_entity.type
_entity.pdbx_description
1 polymer ?
#
loop_
_entity_poly.entity_id
_entity_poly.type
_entity_poly.pdbx_seq_one_letter_code
_entity_poly.pdbx_strand_id
1 'polypeptide(L)'
;KVYAGDVIYGTNNEFGFDYLRDNMSTDLSEYVQRELHYAIIDEVDSILIDEARTPLIISGKLAQPAETYRQFFKLAKQLEGKHKEYNKKKKLLDEVDYEEDEHDCDYVIDEKQKNVILTERGILKAQKLLNLDDLFSAEHPEYAHHMIIALKAKEIYRRDIEYVIRPNERGELEAVIVDEFTGRLMFGRRYSDGLHQAIEAKEGVKIQDETQTLATITLQNYFRLYRKLGGMTGTAVTEEAEFGKIYKLPVVVIPTNRVVVRQDHPDMIYKNVKAKFNAVADEIAVMHETGRPVLVGTVSIEKSERLGDILKRRGIPHSVLNAKNHEKEAEIIAQAGRYGGVTIATNMAGRGTDILLGGNPEFLMKRQLRQMGEDPDLADPELVNKILAEMKTQVEEESAKVCAAGGLHVIGTERHESRRIDNQLRGRAGRQGDSGSSRFYLSLEDDLMRMFGGDRVSKVMEMLNVDENEPIESGMVSKAIENAQKKVEMYHFGVRKNILEYDEVMNFQRKIIYEQRRKILEGDNLRPTVVEMIDRVTKDMLGRYVQQGMPEEEWDLVGLHTELAATIPLLASLDVNELRLPFEGLDVFVKDQARNAYDAREAILGEDMLRNLERNVILRVIDQKWIDHLHEMDALREGIGLRAYGQKDPLIEYKREGRQLFEEMMTNIRTEVVTTLFHLQVSYEMPQMPMMPQMPQMPMMSEADLMPQQLGLDQIPPEILAQLMAEVQLSNPELFENGQLKEGISFMVEAMPPGMEPGMESGMEPAGDGQGSFFEIQVPADGAQMPEVVYEDLSEQLEAPADAEFAEGLVEAELAESPAEADIQPDAETVSSVITAPELSNSVAPAESEEPAEASDANPEVLNVAEGIGSEANDSEPSGLKPYGS
;
A
#
# COMPACT_ATOMS: atom_id res chain seq x y z
N LYS A 1 -15.98 -12.17 8.25
CA LYS A 1 -15.88 -13.59 8.69
C LYS A 1 -14.43 -14.05 8.93
N VAL A 2 -13.55 -14.12 7.91
CA VAL A 2 -12.15 -14.60 8.09
C VAL A 2 -11.41 -13.86 9.21
N TYR A 3 -11.44 -12.53 9.19
CA TYR A 3 -10.84 -11.66 10.22
C TYR A 3 -11.38 -11.80 11.65
N ALA A 4 -12.44 -12.60 11.88
CA ALA A 4 -12.94 -12.89 13.21
C ALA A 4 -12.13 -14.00 13.91
N GLY A 5 -11.39 -14.85 13.17
CA GLY A 5 -10.56 -15.91 13.75
C GLY A 5 -9.36 -15.38 14.53
N ASP A 6 -8.82 -16.16 15.47
CA ASP A 6 -7.70 -15.73 16.33
C ASP A 6 -6.42 -15.46 15.52
N VAL A 7 -6.09 -16.36 14.59
CA VAL A 7 -4.95 -16.27 13.67
C VAL A 7 -5.48 -16.22 12.24
N ILE A 8 -4.95 -15.30 11.44
CA ILE A 8 -5.37 -15.04 10.06
C ILE A 8 -4.13 -15.12 9.16
N TYR A 9 -4.21 -15.92 8.11
CA TYR A 9 -3.20 -15.99 7.04
C TYR A 9 -3.74 -15.29 5.79
N GLY A 10 -2.86 -14.59 5.08
CA GLY A 10 -3.17 -13.81 3.89
C GLY A 10 -1.92 -13.12 3.36
N THR A 11 -2.00 -12.51 2.18
CA THR A 11 -0.91 -11.72 1.61
C THR A 11 -0.91 -10.29 2.13
N ASN A 12 0.26 -9.64 2.13
CA ASN A 12 0.42 -8.21 2.35
C ASN A 12 -0.51 -7.34 1.48
N ASN A 13 -0.75 -7.78 0.24
CA ASN A 13 -1.65 -7.13 -0.70
C ASN A 13 -3.11 -7.23 -0.24
N GLU A 14 -3.61 -8.42 0.10
CA GLU A 14 -4.98 -8.60 0.60
C GLU A 14 -5.21 -7.79 1.89
N PHE A 15 -4.31 -7.92 2.87
CA PHE A 15 -4.39 -7.18 4.13
C PHE A 15 -4.39 -5.65 3.92
N GLY A 16 -3.50 -5.14 3.07
CA GLY A 16 -3.44 -3.70 2.80
C GLY A 16 -4.58 -3.17 1.93
N PHE A 17 -5.09 -3.95 0.96
CA PHE A 17 -6.26 -3.57 0.16
C PHE A 17 -7.57 -3.66 0.94
N ASP A 18 -7.72 -4.60 1.87
CA ASP A 18 -8.85 -4.64 2.80
C ASP A 18 -8.83 -3.42 3.73
N TYR A 19 -7.66 -3.03 4.25
CA TYR A 19 -7.53 -1.78 5.01
C TYR A 19 -7.93 -0.54 4.18
N LEU A 20 -7.51 -0.45 2.92
CA LEU A 20 -7.92 0.66 2.04
C LEU A 20 -9.43 0.61 1.71
N ARG A 21 -10.02 -0.58 1.53
CA ARG A 21 -11.46 -0.76 1.32
C ARG A 21 -12.29 -0.34 2.54
N ASP A 22 -11.91 -0.77 3.73
CA ASP A 22 -12.60 -0.41 4.98
C ASP A 22 -12.66 1.11 5.16
N ASN A 23 -11.54 1.82 4.92
CA ASN A 23 -11.51 3.28 5.00
C ASN A 23 -12.19 4.01 3.81
N MET A 24 -12.70 3.29 2.81
CA MET A 24 -13.55 3.81 1.73
C MET A 24 -15.04 3.44 1.92
N SER A 25 -15.38 2.49 2.79
CA SER A 25 -16.76 2.06 3.03
C SER A 25 -17.64 3.18 3.56
N THR A 26 -18.94 3.11 3.26
CA THR A 26 -19.98 4.04 3.73
C THR A 26 -20.73 3.56 4.99
N ASP A 27 -20.50 2.33 5.45
CA ASP A 27 -21.20 1.75 6.61
C ASP A 27 -20.30 0.81 7.42
N LEU A 28 -20.31 0.93 8.75
CA LEU A 28 -19.44 0.16 9.64
C LEU A 28 -19.69 -1.37 9.57
N SER A 29 -20.85 -1.80 9.07
CA SER A 29 -21.17 -3.22 8.87
C SER A 29 -20.51 -3.86 7.64
N GLU A 30 -19.98 -3.08 6.70
CA GLU A 30 -19.20 -3.58 5.57
C GLU A 30 -17.72 -3.84 5.92
N TYR A 31 -17.22 -3.26 7.01
CA TYR A 31 -15.82 -3.38 7.43
C TYR A 31 -15.41 -4.85 7.59
N VAL A 32 -14.34 -5.24 6.90
CA VAL A 32 -13.84 -6.62 6.95
C VAL A 32 -12.78 -6.81 8.04
N GLN A 33 -11.97 -5.79 8.37
CA GLN A 33 -10.91 -5.87 9.37
C GLN A 33 -11.36 -5.48 10.78
N ARG A 34 -10.63 -6.02 11.77
CA ARG A 34 -10.65 -5.58 13.17
C ARG A 34 -9.40 -4.76 13.49
N GLU A 35 -9.32 -4.17 14.68
CA GLU A 35 -8.16 -3.38 15.11
C GLU A 35 -6.82 -4.15 14.95
N LEU A 36 -5.84 -3.49 14.33
CA LEU A 36 -4.54 -4.06 13.93
C LEU A 36 -3.64 -4.35 15.15
N HIS A 37 -3.78 -5.54 15.72
CA HIS A 37 -3.09 -5.93 16.96
C HIS A 37 -1.64 -6.39 16.74
N TYR A 38 -1.43 -7.48 16.01
CA TYR A 38 -0.10 -8.08 15.84
C TYR A 38 0.07 -8.66 14.43
N ALA A 39 1.13 -8.24 13.74
CA ALA A 39 1.57 -8.85 12.49
C ALA A 39 2.86 -9.65 12.72
N ILE A 40 2.90 -10.89 12.21
CA ILE A 40 4.11 -11.69 12.01
C ILE A 40 4.30 -11.81 10.51
N ILE A 41 5.34 -11.17 9.98
CA ILE A 41 5.64 -11.17 8.55
C ILE A 41 6.61 -12.31 8.24
N ASP A 42 6.16 -13.32 7.50
CA ASP A 42 7.06 -14.28 6.87
C ASP A 42 7.76 -13.65 5.66
N GLU A 43 8.98 -14.10 5.34
CA GLU A 43 9.82 -13.54 4.28
C GLU A 43 9.96 -11.99 4.37
N VAL A 44 10.12 -11.50 5.60
CA VAL A 44 10.02 -10.07 5.99
C VAL A 44 10.97 -9.14 5.23
N ASP A 45 12.12 -9.64 4.78
CA ASP A 45 13.07 -8.87 3.98
C ASP A 45 12.59 -8.61 2.56
N SER A 46 11.67 -9.39 1.99
CA SER A 46 11.04 -9.00 0.73
C SER A 46 9.79 -8.17 0.92
N ILE A 47 8.94 -8.49 1.90
CA ILE A 47 7.70 -7.71 2.11
C ILE A 47 8.01 -6.27 2.55
N LEU A 48 9.02 -6.05 3.40
CA LEU A 48 9.35 -4.72 3.93
C LEU A 48 10.48 -3.98 3.18
N ILE A 49 11.22 -4.63 2.27
CA ILE A 49 12.40 -4.05 1.57
C ILE A 49 12.36 -4.23 0.04
N ASP A 50 11.77 -5.30 -0.50
CA ASP A 50 11.62 -5.49 -1.96
C ASP A 50 10.28 -4.93 -2.47
N GLU A 51 9.16 -5.43 -1.96
CA GLU A 51 7.80 -5.01 -2.37
C GLU A 51 7.46 -3.60 -1.88
N ALA A 52 8.08 -3.17 -0.78
CA ALA A 52 7.99 -1.82 -0.20
C ALA A 52 8.55 -0.69 -1.09
N ARG A 53 9.01 -1.01 -2.31
CA ARG A 53 9.32 -0.04 -3.38
C ARG A 53 8.06 0.51 -4.06
N THR A 54 6.90 -0.13 -3.89
CA THR A 54 5.60 0.32 -4.44
C THR A 54 4.57 0.52 -3.35
N PRO A 55 3.84 1.66 -3.28
CA PRO A 55 2.67 1.77 -2.43
C PRO A 55 1.51 0.92 -2.96
N LEU A 56 0.57 0.58 -2.08
CA LEU A 56 -0.72 0.03 -2.46
C LEU A 56 -1.63 1.20 -2.86
N ILE A 57 -2.30 1.10 -4.00
CA ILE A 57 -3.17 2.15 -4.55
C ILE A 57 -4.49 1.50 -5.01
N ILE A 58 -5.61 2.00 -4.51
CA ILE A 58 -6.94 1.78 -5.11
C ILE A 58 -7.22 2.97 -6.04
N SER A 59 -7.57 2.68 -7.29
CA SER A 59 -7.88 3.70 -8.29
C SER A 59 -9.30 3.56 -8.86
N GLY A 60 -9.97 4.71 -8.98
CA GLY A 60 -11.29 4.86 -9.61
C GLY A 60 -11.16 5.21 -11.08
N LYS A 61 -12.25 5.07 -11.84
CA LYS A 61 -12.26 5.40 -13.27
C LYS A 61 -12.50 6.89 -13.51
N LEU A 62 -11.60 7.52 -14.26
CA LEU A 62 -11.76 8.85 -14.82
C LEU A 62 -11.97 8.73 -16.34
N ALA A 63 -13.08 9.27 -16.85
CA ALA A 63 -13.50 9.09 -18.24
C ALA A 63 -12.75 10.05 -19.20
N GLN A 64 -11.57 9.64 -19.66
CA GLN A 64 -10.74 10.37 -20.63
C GLN A 64 -10.85 9.80 -22.06
N PRO A 65 -10.66 10.61 -23.12
CA PRO A 65 -10.72 10.13 -24.50
C PRO A 65 -9.55 9.20 -24.85
N ALA A 66 -9.81 7.90 -24.94
CA ALA A 66 -8.84 6.87 -25.35
C ALA A 66 -8.22 7.08 -26.77
N GLU A 67 -8.71 8.06 -27.54
CA GLU A 67 -8.13 8.48 -28.81
C GLU A 67 -6.87 9.35 -28.63
N THR A 68 -6.80 10.15 -27.55
CA THR A 68 -5.64 11.01 -27.20
C THR A 68 -4.37 10.17 -27.06
N TYR A 69 -4.40 9.10 -26.26
CA TYR A 69 -3.27 8.17 -26.09
C TYR A 69 -2.81 7.54 -27.42
N ARG A 70 -3.74 7.23 -28.33
CA ARG A 70 -3.42 6.70 -29.67
C ARG A 70 -2.77 7.76 -30.56
N GLN A 71 -3.13 9.03 -30.41
CA GLN A 71 -2.49 10.14 -31.10
C GLN A 71 -1.07 10.35 -30.58
N PHE A 72 -0.89 10.54 -29.27
CA PHE A 72 0.44 10.77 -28.67
C PHE A 72 1.42 9.62 -28.93
N PHE A 73 1.00 8.35 -28.88
CA PHE A 73 1.89 7.24 -29.24
C PHE A 73 2.28 7.20 -30.74
N LYS A 74 1.38 7.61 -31.66
CA LYS A 74 1.73 7.78 -33.09
C LYS A 74 2.75 8.91 -33.30
N LEU A 75 2.77 9.92 -32.44
CA LEU A 75 3.73 11.02 -32.48
C LEU A 75 5.08 10.62 -31.86
N ALA A 76 5.06 9.95 -30.70
CA ALA A 76 6.27 9.41 -30.06
C ALA A 76 7.06 8.45 -30.98
N LYS A 77 6.38 7.74 -31.89
CA LYS A 77 7.02 6.93 -32.95
C LYS A 77 7.77 7.72 -34.03
N GLN A 78 7.52 9.02 -34.19
CA GLN A 78 8.16 9.90 -35.17
C GLN A 78 9.33 10.71 -34.57
N LEU A 79 9.50 10.65 -33.25
CA LEU A 79 10.62 11.25 -32.53
C LEU A 79 11.77 10.23 -32.39
N GLU A 80 13.01 10.72 -32.47
CA GLU A 80 14.26 9.94 -32.44
C GLU A 80 15.05 10.21 -31.15
N GLY A 81 15.36 9.16 -30.40
CA GLY A 81 16.02 9.25 -29.09
C GLY A 81 17.47 8.81 -29.08
N LYS A 82 18.22 9.28 -28.07
CA LYS A 82 19.54 8.75 -27.71
C LYS A 82 19.58 8.35 -26.23
N HIS A 83 20.34 7.30 -25.90
CA HIS A 83 20.61 6.93 -24.51
C HIS A 83 21.67 7.86 -23.90
N LYS A 84 21.47 8.21 -22.63
CA LYS A 84 22.37 9.08 -21.86
C LYS A 84 23.73 8.38 -21.60
N GLU A 85 24.81 8.85 -22.24
CA GLU A 85 26.15 8.25 -22.12
C GLU A 85 26.81 8.54 -20.76
N TYR A 86 26.57 7.67 -19.78
CA TYR A 86 27.11 7.79 -18.42
C TYR A 86 28.66 7.74 -18.30
N ASN A 87 29.39 7.42 -19.37
CA ASN A 87 30.84 7.17 -19.36
C ASN A 87 31.70 8.26 -20.03
N LYS A 88 31.11 9.29 -20.66
CA LYS A 88 31.89 10.44 -21.15
C LYS A 88 32.23 11.36 -19.97
N LYS A 89 33.49 11.31 -19.51
CA LYS A 89 33.99 12.25 -18.51
C LYS A 89 33.99 13.67 -19.08
N LYS A 90 33.11 14.53 -18.56
CA LYS A 90 33.12 16.00 -18.72
C LYS A 90 34.55 16.53 -18.81
N LYS A 91 34.93 17.11 -19.95
CA LYS A 91 36.20 17.83 -20.09
C LYS A 91 36.12 19.10 -19.25
N LEU A 92 36.69 19.09 -18.05
CA LEU A 92 37.00 20.33 -17.36
C LEU A 92 38.21 20.98 -18.07
N LEU A 93 37.97 21.92 -18.98
CA LEU A 93 38.84 23.08 -19.22
C LEU A 93 38.28 24.14 -20.19
N ASP A 94 37.30 23.82 -21.04
CA ASP A 94 36.66 24.79 -21.95
C ASP A 94 35.18 24.98 -21.58
N GLU A 95 34.73 26.24 -21.42
CA GLU A 95 33.39 26.60 -20.91
C GLU A 95 32.28 26.56 -21.99
N VAL A 96 32.43 25.72 -23.03
CA VAL A 96 31.60 25.76 -24.25
C VAL A 96 30.99 24.40 -24.64
N ASP A 97 31.64 23.27 -24.32
CA ASP A 97 31.20 21.91 -24.71
C ASP A 97 29.98 21.40 -23.89
N TYR A 98 28.90 22.17 -23.81
CA TYR A 98 27.58 21.77 -23.28
C TYR A 98 26.50 21.63 -24.37
N GLU A 99 26.68 22.23 -25.55
CA GLU A 99 25.61 22.37 -26.56
C GLU A 99 25.61 21.26 -27.65
N GLU A 100 26.76 20.67 -28.00
CA GLU A 100 26.87 19.84 -29.22
C GLU A 100 26.20 18.44 -29.15
N ASP A 101 26.22 17.75 -28.00
CA ASP A 101 25.69 16.37 -27.90
C ASP A 101 24.14 16.31 -27.82
N GLU A 102 23.45 17.39 -27.37
CA GLU A 102 21.99 17.40 -27.20
C GLU A 102 21.20 17.75 -28.47
N HIS A 103 21.78 18.50 -29.40
CA HIS A 103 21.08 18.98 -30.61
C HIS A 103 20.79 17.91 -31.67
N ASP A 104 21.44 16.74 -31.59
CA ASP A 104 21.28 15.64 -32.53
C ASP A 104 20.34 14.51 -32.03
N CYS A 105 19.37 14.83 -31.18
CA CYS A 105 18.23 13.96 -30.87
C CYS A 105 16.99 14.76 -30.47
N ASP A 106 15.83 14.13 -30.51
CA ASP A 106 14.56 14.73 -30.09
C ASP A 106 14.29 14.49 -28.59
N TYR A 107 14.92 13.49 -27.97
CA TYR A 107 14.86 13.24 -26.53
C TYR A 107 16.04 12.36 -26.04
N VAL A 108 16.37 12.51 -24.77
CA VAL A 108 17.40 11.74 -24.06
C VAL A 108 16.74 10.72 -23.13
N ILE A 109 17.14 9.46 -23.25
CA ILE A 109 16.66 8.33 -22.43
C ILE A 109 17.62 8.11 -21.26
N ASP A 110 17.14 8.27 -20.04
CA ASP A 110 17.84 7.92 -18.81
C ASP A 110 17.31 6.59 -18.26
N GLU A 111 17.86 5.46 -18.73
CA GLU A 111 17.46 4.12 -18.28
C GLU A 111 17.60 3.97 -16.75
N LYS A 112 18.61 4.60 -16.15
CA LYS A 112 18.93 4.47 -14.72
C LYS A 112 17.88 5.16 -13.84
N GLN A 113 17.44 6.35 -14.23
CA GLN A 113 16.35 7.07 -13.56
C GLN A 113 14.94 6.65 -14.06
N LYS A 114 14.85 5.71 -15.00
CA LYS A 114 13.61 5.36 -15.73
C LYS A 114 12.85 6.62 -16.19
N ASN A 115 13.58 7.57 -16.79
CA ASN A 115 13.01 8.84 -17.25
C ASN A 115 13.39 9.18 -18.71
N VAL A 116 12.57 10.00 -19.36
CA VAL A 116 12.85 10.56 -20.70
C VAL A 116 12.75 12.07 -20.63
N ILE A 117 13.75 12.76 -21.18
CA ILE A 117 13.84 14.23 -21.21
C ILE A 117 13.73 14.67 -22.67
N LEU A 118 12.73 15.47 -23.01
CA LEU A 118 12.59 16.10 -24.33
C LEU A 118 13.69 17.16 -24.52
N THR A 119 14.33 17.18 -25.69
CA THR A 119 15.22 18.30 -26.08
C THR A 119 14.40 19.45 -26.67
N GLU A 120 14.99 20.65 -26.79
CA GLU A 120 14.33 21.77 -27.50
C GLU A 120 13.91 21.39 -28.93
N ARG A 121 14.77 20.64 -29.63
CA ARG A 121 14.48 20.04 -30.94
C ARG A 121 13.26 19.13 -30.90
N GLY A 122 13.13 18.30 -29.87
CA GLY A 122 11.96 17.45 -29.63
C GLY A 122 10.68 18.25 -29.37
N ILE A 123 10.75 19.29 -28.53
CA ILE A 123 9.63 20.18 -28.21
C ILE A 123 9.15 20.87 -29.51
N LEU A 124 10.06 21.49 -30.27
CA LEU A 124 9.76 22.14 -31.55
C LEU A 124 9.22 21.17 -32.61
N LYS A 125 9.59 19.89 -32.56
CA LYS A 125 9.07 18.85 -33.45
C LYS A 125 7.69 18.35 -33.00
N ALA A 126 7.47 18.21 -31.70
CA ALA A 126 6.16 17.87 -31.11
C ALA A 126 5.12 18.97 -31.36
N GLN A 127 5.45 20.24 -31.11
CA GLN A 127 4.63 21.42 -31.42
C GLN A 127 4.15 21.41 -32.88
N LYS A 128 5.07 21.20 -33.83
CA LYS A 128 4.75 21.13 -35.28
C LYS A 128 3.89 19.93 -35.66
N LEU A 129 3.99 18.81 -34.93
CA LEU A 129 3.18 17.61 -35.16
C LEU A 129 1.79 17.69 -34.50
N LEU A 130 1.64 18.48 -33.44
CA LEU A 130 0.36 18.77 -32.76
C LEU A 130 -0.34 20.02 -33.32
N ASN A 131 0.36 20.86 -34.11
CA ASN A 131 -0.08 22.17 -34.55
C ASN A 131 -0.41 23.12 -33.37
N LEU A 132 0.56 23.26 -32.46
CA LEU A 132 0.51 24.14 -31.28
C LEU A 132 1.66 25.14 -31.32
N ASP A 133 1.43 26.36 -30.83
CA ASP A 133 2.48 27.38 -30.66
C ASP A 133 3.37 27.11 -29.44
N ASP A 134 2.82 26.52 -28.37
CA ASP A 134 3.55 26.00 -27.22
C ASP A 134 3.02 24.62 -26.81
N LEU A 135 3.90 23.76 -26.29
CA LEU A 135 3.59 22.44 -25.74
C LEU A 135 3.25 22.51 -24.25
N PHE A 136 3.71 23.55 -23.53
CA PHE A 136 3.47 23.78 -22.11
C PHE A 136 2.43 24.89 -21.87
N SER A 137 1.50 25.07 -22.81
CA SER A 137 0.50 26.14 -22.75
C SER A 137 -0.51 25.92 -21.62
N ALA A 138 -1.01 27.01 -21.04
CA ALA A 138 -2.06 26.97 -20.02
C ALA A 138 -3.45 26.55 -20.57
N GLU A 139 -3.59 26.40 -21.89
CA GLU A 139 -4.82 25.90 -22.52
C GLU A 139 -4.88 24.36 -22.54
N HIS A 140 -3.71 23.69 -22.59
CA HIS A 140 -3.59 22.24 -22.69
C HIS A 140 -2.36 21.68 -21.91
N PRO A 141 -2.29 21.86 -20.58
CA PRO A 141 -1.17 21.36 -19.77
C PRO A 141 -0.97 19.84 -19.88
N GLU A 142 -2.01 19.08 -20.20
CA GLU A 142 -1.99 17.63 -20.38
C GLU A 142 -1.18 17.15 -21.60
N TYR A 143 -0.94 18.00 -22.61
CA TYR A 143 -0.28 17.58 -23.85
C TYR A 143 1.24 17.38 -23.72
N ALA A 144 1.94 18.21 -22.93
CA ALA A 144 3.33 17.95 -22.58
C ALA A 144 3.48 16.60 -21.86
N HIS A 145 2.54 16.33 -20.95
CA HIS A 145 2.49 15.15 -20.11
C HIS A 145 2.29 13.87 -20.92
N HIS A 146 1.22 13.79 -21.72
CA HIS A 146 0.94 12.65 -22.59
C HIS A 146 2.09 12.36 -23.57
N MET A 147 2.84 13.37 -24.03
CA MET A 147 4.01 13.18 -24.88
C MET A 147 5.18 12.51 -24.12
N ILE A 148 5.50 13.00 -22.91
CA ILE A 148 6.53 12.42 -22.05
C ILE A 148 6.18 10.97 -21.67
N ILE A 149 4.92 10.72 -21.31
CA ILE A 149 4.42 9.39 -20.97
C ILE A 149 4.49 8.44 -22.18
N ALA A 150 4.08 8.88 -23.38
CA ALA A 150 4.16 8.06 -24.59
C ALA A 150 5.62 7.70 -24.96
N LEU A 151 6.58 8.58 -24.68
CA LEU A 151 8.02 8.31 -24.85
C LEU A 151 8.56 7.36 -23.75
N LYS A 152 8.19 7.54 -22.48
CA LYS A 152 8.51 6.60 -21.39
C LYS A 152 8.01 5.19 -21.73
N ALA A 153 6.74 5.07 -22.14
CA ALA A 153 6.14 3.81 -22.56
C ALA A 153 6.87 3.18 -23.76
N LYS A 154 7.27 3.98 -24.75
CA LYS A 154 8.00 3.51 -25.95
C LYS A 154 9.34 2.86 -25.59
N GLU A 155 10.20 3.55 -24.84
CA GLU A 155 11.63 3.22 -24.72
C GLU A 155 12.04 2.47 -23.46
N ILE A 156 11.42 2.79 -22.32
CA ILE A 156 11.82 2.26 -21.00
C ILE A 156 11.10 0.94 -20.74
N TYR A 157 9.77 0.95 -20.80
CA TYR A 157 8.95 -0.21 -20.45
C TYR A 157 8.93 -1.21 -21.60
N ARG A 158 9.52 -2.39 -21.39
CA ARG A 158 9.68 -3.45 -22.40
C ARG A 158 8.74 -4.60 -22.11
N ARG A 159 8.17 -5.11 -23.21
CA ARG A 159 7.33 -6.29 -23.19
C ARG A 159 8.14 -7.52 -22.78
N ASP A 160 7.52 -8.39 -21.99
CA ASP A 160 8.08 -9.60 -21.39
C ASP A 160 9.24 -9.35 -20.40
N ILE A 161 9.45 -8.09 -19.98
CA ILE A 161 10.31 -7.67 -18.86
C ILE A 161 9.46 -6.94 -17.80
N GLU A 162 9.03 -5.70 -18.04
CA GLU A 162 8.21 -4.93 -17.08
C GLU A 162 6.70 -5.22 -17.20
N TYR A 163 6.20 -5.66 -18.36
CA TYR A 163 4.81 -6.07 -18.55
C TYR A 163 4.67 -7.23 -19.55
N VAL A 164 3.60 -8.02 -19.43
CA VAL A 164 3.19 -9.03 -20.42
C VAL A 164 1.82 -8.70 -21.00
N ILE A 165 1.57 -9.06 -22.25
CA ILE A 165 0.23 -8.98 -22.85
C ILE A 165 -0.48 -10.34 -22.74
N ARG A 166 -1.69 -10.35 -22.16
CA ARG A 166 -2.48 -11.57 -21.95
C ARG A 166 -3.97 -11.34 -22.20
N PRO A 167 -4.74 -12.38 -22.57
CA PRO A 167 -6.19 -12.33 -22.49
C PRO A 167 -6.65 -12.34 -21.04
N ASN A 168 -7.61 -11.48 -20.70
CA ASN A 168 -8.33 -11.51 -19.43
C ASN A 168 -9.48 -12.52 -19.44
N GLU A 169 -10.26 -12.58 -18.35
CA GLU A 169 -11.40 -13.50 -18.18
C GLU A 169 -12.45 -13.39 -19.29
N ARG A 170 -12.53 -12.24 -19.98
CA ARG A 170 -13.46 -11.97 -21.09
C ARG A 170 -12.83 -12.25 -22.46
N GLY A 171 -11.57 -12.69 -22.51
CA GLY A 171 -10.81 -12.94 -23.73
C GLY A 171 -10.23 -11.69 -24.40
N GLU A 172 -10.40 -10.50 -23.80
CA GLU A 172 -9.80 -9.27 -24.32
C GLU A 172 -8.32 -9.19 -23.92
N LEU A 173 -7.45 -8.74 -24.83
CA LEU A 173 -6.03 -8.57 -24.51
C LEU A 173 -5.81 -7.31 -23.67
N GLU A 174 -5.12 -7.46 -22.54
CA GLU A 174 -4.71 -6.40 -21.62
C GLU A 174 -3.21 -6.49 -21.29
N ALA A 175 -2.66 -5.41 -20.72
CA ALA A 175 -1.29 -5.38 -20.19
C ALA A 175 -1.30 -5.73 -18.70
N VAL A 176 -0.56 -6.77 -18.32
CA VAL A 176 -0.39 -7.18 -16.91
C VAL A 176 1.06 -6.90 -16.51
N ILE A 177 1.24 -6.15 -15.42
CA ILE A 177 2.56 -5.76 -14.92
C ILE A 177 3.29 -7.00 -14.38
N VAL A 178 4.59 -7.07 -14.64
CA VAL A 178 5.51 -8.03 -14.03
C VAL A 178 6.22 -7.35 -12.86
N ASP A 179 6.25 -8.00 -11.69
CA ASP A 179 7.10 -7.56 -10.59
C ASP A 179 8.58 -7.86 -10.92
N GLU A 180 9.38 -6.81 -10.99
CA GLU A 180 10.82 -6.84 -11.25
C GLU A 180 11.58 -7.72 -10.23
N PHE A 181 11.06 -7.90 -9.02
CA PHE A 181 11.72 -8.64 -7.92
C PHE A 181 11.36 -10.11 -7.82
N THR A 182 10.21 -10.52 -8.34
CA THR A 182 9.74 -11.90 -8.21
C THR A 182 9.41 -12.58 -9.54
N GLY A 183 9.27 -11.80 -10.63
CA GLY A 183 8.73 -12.25 -11.92
C GLY A 183 7.22 -12.53 -11.89
N ARG A 184 6.54 -12.25 -10.78
CA ARG A 184 5.09 -12.50 -10.62
C ARG A 184 4.27 -11.54 -11.46
N LEU A 185 3.11 -12.01 -11.90
CA LEU A 185 2.11 -11.19 -12.60
C LEU A 185 1.23 -10.46 -11.58
N MET A 186 1.31 -9.13 -11.58
CA MET A 186 0.56 -8.27 -10.67
C MET A 186 -0.81 -7.93 -11.27
N PHE A 187 -1.72 -8.91 -11.26
CA PHE A 187 -3.11 -8.74 -11.70
C PHE A 187 -3.80 -7.61 -10.94
N GLY A 188 -4.64 -6.84 -11.63
CA GLY A 188 -5.34 -5.67 -11.07
C GLY A 188 -4.49 -4.42 -10.87
N ARG A 189 -3.16 -4.53 -10.72
CA ARG A 189 -2.27 -3.36 -10.65
C ARG A 189 -2.10 -2.70 -12.02
N ARG A 190 -2.01 -1.38 -12.03
CA ARG A 190 -1.69 -0.55 -13.20
C ARG A 190 -0.51 0.36 -12.90
N TYR A 191 0.08 0.91 -13.95
CA TYR A 191 0.94 2.07 -13.82
C TYR A 191 0.04 3.29 -13.70
N SER A 192 0.28 4.13 -12.69
CA SER A 192 -0.41 5.41 -12.53
C SER A 192 -0.18 6.34 -13.73
N ASP A 193 -0.79 7.51 -13.70
CA ASP A 193 -0.33 8.65 -14.50
C ASP A 193 -0.32 8.40 -16.02
N GLY A 194 -1.41 7.84 -16.55
CA GLY A 194 -1.59 7.56 -17.98
C GLY A 194 -0.61 6.54 -18.60
N LEU A 195 0.41 6.08 -17.85
CA LEU A 195 1.49 5.25 -18.37
C LEU A 195 1.00 3.86 -18.77
N HIS A 196 0.01 3.32 -18.05
CA HIS A 196 -0.62 2.07 -18.44
C HIS A 196 -1.40 2.22 -19.76
N GLN A 197 -2.17 3.31 -19.91
CA GLN A 197 -2.93 3.64 -21.12
C GLN A 197 -1.99 3.91 -22.32
N ALA A 198 -0.80 4.48 -22.09
CA ALA A 198 0.24 4.63 -23.11
C ALA A 198 0.92 3.29 -23.49
N ILE A 199 1.07 2.35 -22.55
CA ILE A 199 1.53 0.97 -22.85
C ILE A 199 0.43 0.18 -23.59
N GLU A 200 -0.84 0.38 -23.25
CA GLU A 200 -1.99 -0.17 -23.99
C GLU A 200 -2.04 0.38 -25.43
N ALA A 201 -1.79 1.69 -25.60
CA ALA A 201 -1.64 2.33 -26.91
C ALA A 201 -0.39 1.83 -27.68
N LYS A 202 0.69 1.50 -26.97
CA LYS A 202 1.93 0.97 -27.54
C LYS A 202 1.74 -0.38 -28.21
N GLU A 203 1.12 -1.31 -27.49
CA GLU A 203 0.87 -2.69 -27.91
C GLU A 203 -0.37 -2.80 -28.82
N GLY A 204 -1.15 -1.73 -28.95
CA GLY A 204 -2.35 -1.67 -29.80
C GLY A 204 -3.56 -2.40 -29.22
N VAL A 205 -3.57 -2.63 -27.90
CA VAL A 205 -4.69 -3.27 -27.20
C VAL A 205 -5.82 -2.27 -26.91
N LYS A 206 -6.86 -2.75 -26.22
CA LYS A 206 -8.01 -1.94 -25.83
C LYS A 206 -7.63 -1.02 -24.68
N ILE A 207 -7.22 0.21 -25.01
CA ILE A 207 -6.96 1.27 -24.03
C ILE A 207 -8.20 1.45 -23.15
N GLN A 208 -7.95 1.45 -21.85
CA GLN A 208 -8.97 1.56 -20.81
C GLN A 208 -9.04 3.00 -20.29
N ASP A 209 -10.10 3.31 -19.55
CA ASP A 209 -10.32 4.63 -18.93
C ASP A 209 -9.12 5.02 -18.05
N GLU A 210 -8.91 6.32 -17.82
CA GLU A 210 -7.91 6.81 -16.88
C GLU A 210 -8.25 6.41 -15.45
N THR A 211 -7.25 6.46 -14.57
CA THR A 211 -7.36 5.92 -13.21
C THR A 211 -6.88 6.92 -12.16
N GLN A 212 -7.83 7.47 -11.42
CA GLN A 212 -7.66 8.45 -10.34
C GLN A 212 -7.36 7.74 -9.01
N THR A 213 -6.39 8.22 -8.23
CA THR A 213 -6.11 7.70 -6.87
C THR A 213 -7.30 7.96 -5.94
N LEU A 214 -7.94 6.89 -5.43
CA LEU A 214 -9.03 7.00 -4.43
C LEU A 214 -8.52 6.78 -3.00
N ALA A 215 -7.58 5.84 -2.85
CA ALA A 215 -6.93 5.55 -1.58
C ALA A 215 -5.54 4.98 -1.84
N THR A 216 -4.58 5.29 -0.97
CA THR A 216 -3.19 4.83 -1.10
C THR A 216 -2.53 4.68 0.27
N ILE A 217 -1.62 3.72 0.43
CA ILE A 217 -0.75 3.57 1.60
C ILE A 217 0.55 2.83 1.23
N THR A 218 1.69 3.25 1.79
CA THR A 218 2.93 2.44 1.69
C THR A 218 2.88 1.21 2.59
N LEU A 219 3.52 0.10 2.19
CA LEU A 219 3.64 -1.07 3.07
C LEU A 219 4.36 -0.71 4.39
N GLN A 220 5.33 0.21 4.32
CA GLN A 220 6.00 0.86 5.45
C GLN A 220 4.98 1.39 6.46
N ASN A 221 4.10 2.30 6.03
CA ASN A 221 3.14 2.94 6.93
C ASN A 221 1.99 2.02 7.32
N TYR A 222 1.57 1.08 6.46
CA TYR A 222 0.58 0.06 6.82
C TYR A 222 1.04 -0.82 7.98
N PHE A 223 2.23 -1.42 7.90
CA PHE A 223 2.73 -2.27 8.99
C PHE A 223 3.11 -1.48 10.26
N ARG A 224 3.37 -0.16 10.16
CA ARG A 224 3.49 0.74 11.32
C ARG A 224 2.17 1.01 12.07
N LEU A 225 1.01 0.60 11.54
CA LEU A 225 -0.27 0.73 12.25
C LEU A 225 -0.51 -0.38 13.28
N TYR A 226 0.23 -1.50 13.21
CA TYR A 226 0.03 -2.61 14.13
C TYR A 226 0.62 -2.31 15.51
N ARG A 227 -0.16 -2.54 16.58
CA ARG A 227 0.27 -2.35 17.99
C ARG A 227 1.55 -3.13 18.32
N LYS A 228 1.78 -4.26 17.64
CA LYS A 228 3.02 -5.04 17.67
C LYS A 228 3.38 -5.51 16.26
N LEU A 229 4.67 -5.51 15.95
CA LEU A 229 5.22 -6.02 14.69
C LEU A 229 6.33 -7.03 14.96
N GLY A 230 6.47 -8.03 14.09
CA GLY A 230 7.57 -8.98 14.07
C GLY A 230 7.66 -9.67 12.72
N GLY A 231 8.73 -10.43 12.48
CA GLY A 231 8.88 -11.16 11.23
C GLY A 231 10.06 -12.13 11.22
N MET A 232 10.15 -12.91 10.15
CA MET A 232 11.15 -13.96 9.97
C MET A 232 11.62 -14.04 8.52
N THR A 233 12.89 -14.43 8.33
CA THR A 233 13.54 -14.66 7.03
C THR A 233 14.92 -15.29 7.28
N GLY A 234 15.50 -15.94 6.28
CA GLY A 234 16.89 -16.41 6.33
C GLY A 234 17.95 -15.31 6.18
N THR A 235 17.57 -14.08 5.80
CA THR A 235 18.54 -13.10 5.25
C THR A 235 18.41 -11.65 5.76
N ALA A 236 17.79 -11.40 6.93
CA ALA A 236 17.54 -10.05 7.46
C ALA A 236 18.78 -9.20 7.81
N VAL A 237 19.93 -9.83 8.08
CA VAL A 237 21.10 -9.16 8.70
C VAL A 237 21.68 -8.02 7.86
N THR A 238 21.56 -8.06 6.54
CA THR A 238 22.04 -6.96 5.67
C THR A 238 21.22 -5.68 5.82
N GLU A 239 19.93 -5.80 6.17
CA GLU A 239 18.98 -4.68 6.23
C GLU A 239 18.67 -4.26 7.69
N GLU A 240 19.41 -4.74 8.69
CA GLU A 240 19.19 -4.43 10.12
C GLU A 240 19.11 -2.92 10.39
N ALA A 241 19.93 -2.11 9.70
CA ALA A 241 19.90 -0.67 9.80
C ALA A 241 18.64 -0.02 9.20
N GLU A 242 17.94 -0.66 8.26
CA GLU A 242 16.66 -0.21 7.71
C GLU A 242 15.50 -0.66 8.62
N PHE A 243 15.51 -1.92 9.06
CA PHE A 243 14.56 -2.46 10.04
C PHE A 243 14.54 -1.67 11.36
N GLY A 244 15.70 -1.37 11.92
CA GLY A 244 15.82 -0.60 13.16
C GLY A 244 15.42 0.87 13.01
N LYS A 245 15.65 1.49 11.85
CA LYS A 245 15.29 2.89 11.60
C LYS A 245 13.81 3.08 11.31
N ILE A 246 13.26 2.35 10.34
CA ILE A 246 11.89 2.52 9.83
C ILE A 246 10.87 1.85 10.75
N TYR A 247 11.11 0.57 11.09
CA TYR A 247 10.13 -0.29 11.76
C TYR A 247 10.40 -0.50 13.26
N LYS A 248 11.54 0.01 13.77
CA LYS A 248 12.06 -0.22 15.13
C LYS A 248 12.25 -1.72 15.46
N LEU A 249 12.48 -2.54 14.45
CA LEU A 249 12.68 -3.98 14.58
C LEU A 249 14.18 -4.31 14.73
N PRO A 250 14.64 -4.89 15.86
CA PRO A 250 15.99 -5.44 15.97
C PRO A 250 16.09 -6.79 15.25
N VAL A 251 17.24 -7.10 14.64
CA VAL A 251 17.47 -8.38 13.97
C VAL A 251 18.20 -9.34 14.91
N VAL A 252 17.66 -10.55 15.10
CA VAL A 252 18.27 -11.58 15.95
C VAL A 252 18.66 -12.79 15.11
N VAL A 253 19.96 -13.11 15.07
CA VAL A 253 20.47 -14.28 14.34
C VAL A 253 20.27 -15.54 15.17
N ILE A 254 19.24 -16.32 14.82
CA ILE A 254 18.97 -17.62 15.45
C ILE A 254 20.01 -18.65 14.96
N PRO A 255 20.70 -19.39 15.86
CA PRO A 255 21.62 -20.46 15.47
C PRO A 255 20.93 -21.55 14.64
N THR A 256 21.64 -22.10 13.66
CA THR A 256 21.14 -23.21 12.83
C THR A 256 21.08 -24.51 13.62
N ASN A 257 19.99 -25.28 13.46
CA ASN A 257 19.76 -26.57 14.12
C ASN A 257 20.90 -27.59 13.88
N ARG A 258 21.59 -27.48 12.76
CA ARG A 258 22.80 -28.24 12.40
C ARG A 258 23.78 -27.33 11.67
N VAL A 259 25.07 -27.63 11.80
CA VAL A 259 26.16 -26.88 11.15
C VAL A 259 26.02 -26.95 9.63
N VAL A 260 26.09 -25.79 8.95
CA VAL A 260 26.06 -25.70 7.50
C VAL A 260 27.40 -26.16 6.92
N VAL A 261 27.38 -27.18 6.04
CA VAL A 261 28.56 -27.72 5.36
C VAL A 261 28.61 -27.41 3.86
N ARG A 262 27.75 -26.49 3.39
CA ARG A 262 27.69 -26.06 1.98
C ARG A 262 29.00 -25.43 1.54
N GLN A 263 29.48 -25.82 0.37
CA GLN A 263 30.64 -25.20 -0.27
C GLN A 263 30.20 -24.07 -1.21
N ASP A 264 30.46 -22.81 -0.86
CA ASP A 264 30.22 -21.68 -1.75
C ASP A 264 31.49 -21.39 -2.57
N HIS A 265 31.45 -21.74 -3.86
CA HIS A 265 32.55 -21.53 -4.80
C HIS A 265 32.70 -20.04 -5.18
N PRO A 266 33.90 -19.60 -5.61
CA PRO A 266 34.07 -18.27 -6.20
C PRO A 266 33.27 -18.11 -7.50
N ASP A 267 33.03 -16.86 -7.88
CA ASP A 267 32.29 -16.50 -9.10
C ASP A 267 33.15 -16.73 -10.36
N MET A 268 32.59 -17.37 -11.38
CA MET A 268 33.20 -17.56 -12.70
C MET A 268 32.76 -16.44 -13.63
N ILE A 269 33.68 -15.53 -13.96
CA ILE A 269 33.38 -14.31 -14.72
C ILE A 269 33.84 -14.47 -16.16
N TYR A 270 32.96 -14.24 -17.13
CA TYR A 270 33.23 -14.35 -18.57
C TYR A 270 33.17 -12.98 -19.24
N LYS A 271 33.81 -12.89 -20.41
CA LYS A 271 33.76 -11.67 -21.23
C LYS A 271 32.36 -11.41 -21.80
N ASN A 272 31.79 -12.45 -22.41
CA ASN A 272 30.55 -12.36 -23.20
C ASN A 272 29.45 -13.31 -22.67
N VAL A 273 28.18 -12.91 -22.73
CA VAL A 273 27.00 -13.68 -22.27
C VAL A 273 26.92 -15.05 -22.96
N LYS A 274 27.36 -15.15 -24.22
CA LYS A 274 27.39 -16.41 -24.97
C LYS A 274 28.32 -17.45 -24.34
N ALA A 275 29.49 -17.05 -23.87
CA ALA A 275 30.44 -17.94 -23.21
C ALA A 275 29.93 -18.38 -21.84
N LYS A 276 29.41 -17.42 -21.05
CA LYS A 276 28.74 -17.66 -19.76
C LYS A 276 27.70 -18.79 -19.84
N PHE A 277 26.74 -18.68 -20.77
CA PHE A 277 25.68 -19.70 -20.91
C PHE A 277 26.18 -21.05 -21.44
N ASN A 278 27.25 -21.09 -22.24
CA ASN A 278 27.88 -22.35 -22.63
C ASN A 278 28.50 -23.04 -21.41
N ALA A 279 29.33 -22.33 -20.63
CA ALA A 279 30.00 -22.86 -19.45
C ALA A 279 29.03 -23.32 -18.36
N VAL A 280 27.92 -22.59 -18.16
CA VAL A 280 26.79 -23.03 -17.31
C VAL A 280 26.22 -24.37 -17.81
N ALA A 281 25.97 -24.51 -19.11
CA ALA A 281 25.45 -25.75 -19.69
C ALA A 281 26.48 -26.90 -19.72
N ASP A 282 27.78 -26.60 -19.63
CA ASP A 282 28.86 -27.58 -19.47
C ASP A 282 28.90 -28.12 -18.02
N GLU A 283 28.82 -27.26 -17.00
CA GLU A 283 28.72 -27.72 -15.60
C GLU A 283 27.41 -28.49 -15.35
N ILE A 284 26.27 -28.02 -15.88
CA ILE A 284 25.00 -28.76 -15.77
C ILE A 284 25.11 -30.16 -16.38
N ALA A 285 25.82 -30.33 -17.50
CA ALA A 285 26.03 -31.64 -18.11
C ALA A 285 26.82 -32.59 -17.19
N VAL A 286 27.96 -32.13 -16.66
CA VAL A 286 28.80 -32.93 -15.74
C VAL A 286 28.07 -33.30 -14.45
N MET A 287 27.30 -32.37 -13.88
CA MET A 287 26.51 -32.63 -12.67
C MET A 287 25.36 -33.61 -12.95
N HIS A 288 24.68 -33.48 -14.11
CA HIS A 288 23.62 -34.40 -14.52
C HIS A 288 24.16 -35.82 -14.80
N GLU A 289 25.29 -35.96 -15.50
CA GLU A 289 25.96 -37.24 -15.76
C GLU A 289 26.41 -37.94 -14.46
N THR A 290 26.84 -37.17 -13.46
CA THR A 290 27.16 -37.69 -12.11
C THR A 290 25.92 -37.93 -11.23
N GLY A 291 24.71 -37.65 -11.74
CA GLY A 291 23.45 -37.85 -11.01
C GLY A 291 23.17 -36.81 -9.93
N ARG A 292 23.92 -35.71 -9.89
CA ARG A 292 23.78 -34.66 -8.90
C ARG A 292 22.64 -33.68 -9.31
N PRO A 293 21.69 -33.36 -8.42
CA PRO A 293 20.66 -32.37 -8.72
C PRO A 293 21.23 -30.96 -8.87
N VAL A 294 20.69 -30.21 -9.82
CA VAL A 294 21.08 -28.82 -10.11
C VAL A 294 19.85 -27.90 -10.12
N LEU A 295 19.90 -26.85 -9.30
CA LEU A 295 19.01 -25.69 -9.40
C LEU A 295 19.76 -24.53 -10.06
N VAL A 296 19.18 -23.95 -11.11
CA VAL A 296 19.74 -22.80 -11.83
C VAL A 296 18.83 -21.59 -11.64
N GLY A 297 19.33 -20.51 -11.04
CA GLY A 297 18.63 -19.24 -10.90
C GLY A 297 19.03 -18.27 -12.02
N THR A 298 18.05 -17.77 -12.79
CA THR A 298 18.23 -16.73 -13.82
C THR A 298 17.39 -15.50 -13.48
N VAL A 299 17.78 -14.30 -13.92
CA VAL A 299 17.02 -13.07 -13.59
C VAL A 299 15.81 -12.80 -14.47
N SER A 300 15.63 -13.48 -15.62
CA SER A 300 14.49 -13.24 -16.52
C SER A 300 14.01 -14.49 -17.26
N ILE A 301 12.75 -14.47 -17.69
CA ILE A 301 12.10 -15.57 -18.44
C ILE A 301 12.87 -15.87 -19.74
N GLU A 302 13.28 -14.84 -20.49
CA GLU A 302 14.08 -15.01 -21.71
C GLU A 302 15.39 -15.76 -21.44
N LYS A 303 16.10 -15.41 -20.36
CA LYS A 303 17.35 -16.03 -19.94
C LYS A 303 17.14 -17.50 -19.51
N SER A 304 16.01 -17.82 -18.87
CA SER A 304 15.60 -19.19 -18.56
C SER A 304 15.29 -20.03 -19.80
N GLU A 305 14.41 -19.56 -20.70
CA GLU A 305 14.06 -20.28 -21.93
C GLU A 305 15.29 -20.48 -22.83
N ARG A 306 16.16 -19.46 -22.95
CA ARG A 306 17.43 -19.54 -23.69
C ARG A 306 18.37 -20.62 -23.15
N LEU A 307 18.46 -20.80 -21.83
CA LEU A 307 19.23 -21.89 -21.23
C LEU A 307 18.54 -23.25 -21.46
N GLY A 308 17.22 -23.31 -21.31
CA GLY A 308 16.43 -24.51 -21.62
C GLY A 308 16.67 -25.02 -23.04
N ASP A 309 16.67 -24.13 -24.03
CA ASP A 309 16.98 -24.47 -25.43
C ASP A 309 18.43 -24.92 -25.65
N ILE A 310 19.39 -24.52 -24.81
CA ILE A 310 20.76 -25.06 -24.83
C ILE A 310 20.79 -26.48 -24.25
N LEU A 311 20.17 -26.71 -23.09
CA LEU A 311 20.08 -28.03 -22.46
C LEU A 311 19.31 -29.05 -23.32
N LYS A 312 18.22 -28.61 -23.95
CA LYS A 312 17.40 -29.39 -24.89
C LYS A 312 18.19 -29.87 -26.10
N ARG A 313 19.06 -29.02 -26.66
CA ARG A 313 20.01 -29.39 -27.73
C ARG A 313 21.12 -30.34 -27.27
N ARG A 314 21.43 -30.36 -25.97
CA ARG A 314 22.35 -31.32 -25.33
C ARG A 314 21.66 -32.62 -24.88
N GLY A 315 20.33 -32.72 -25.03
CA GLY A 315 19.54 -33.90 -24.61
C GLY A 315 19.28 -34.01 -23.11
N ILE A 316 19.60 -32.97 -22.32
CA ILE A 316 19.48 -32.99 -20.86
C ILE A 316 18.02 -32.71 -20.47
N PRO A 317 17.33 -33.63 -19.76
CA PRO A 317 15.98 -33.40 -19.26
C PRO A 317 16.01 -32.37 -18.13
N HIS A 318 15.17 -31.34 -18.24
CA HIS A 318 15.10 -30.23 -17.29
C HIS A 318 13.67 -29.69 -17.19
N SER A 319 13.38 -28.98 -16.10
CA SER A 319 12.14 -28.20 -15.95
C SER A 319 12.45 -26.70 -15.89
N VAL A 320 11.57 -25.87 -16.47
CA VAL A 320 11.68 -24.41 -16.46
C VAL A 320 10.50 -23.83 -15.69
N LEU A 321 10.78 -22.92 -14.76
CA LEU A 321 9.82 -22.33 -13.84
C LEU A 321 9.84 -20.81 -14.03
N ASN A 322 8.68 -20.26 -14.40
CA ASN A 322 8.56 -18.92 -14.97
C ASN A 322 7.65 -17.98 -14.14
N ALA A 323 7.45 -18.27 -12.85
CA ALA A 323 6.58 -17.55 -11.91
C ALA A 323 5.11 -17.37 -12.37
N LYS A 324 4.59 -18.32 -13.16
CA LYS A 324 3.28 -18.29 -13.84
C LYS A 324 2.22 -19.20 -13.22
N ASN A 325 2.60 -20.23 -12.43
CA ASN A 325 1.63 -21.10 -11.74
C ASN A 325 2.25 -21.70 -10.47
N HIS A 326 1.94 -21.12 -9.31
CA HIS A 326 2.64 -21.41 -8.06
C HIS A 326 2.43 -22.85 -7.55
N GLU A 327 1.25 -23.45 -7.76
CA GLU A 327 1.01 -24.85 -7.37
C GLU A 327 1.91 -25.82 -8.15
N LYS A 328 1.93 -25.74 -9.48
CA LYS A 328 2.75 -26.61 -10.33
C LYS A 328 4.24 -26.32 -10.18
N GLU A 329 4.61 -25.06 -9.92
CA GLU A 329 5.98 -24.68 -9.62
C GLU A 329 6.45 -25.25 -8.28
N ALA A 330 5.59 -25.27 -7.25
CA ALA A 330 5.85 -25.95 -5.98
C ALA A 330 5.95 -27.47 -6.16
N GLU A 331 5.05 -28.10 -6.92
CA GLU A 331 5.12 -29.54 -7.24
C GLU A 331 6.45 -29.94 -7.91
N ILE A 332 7.01 -29.07 -8.77
CA ILE A 332 8.31 -29.32 -9.42
C ILE A 332 9.47 -29.04 -8.45
N ILE A 333 9.46 -27.91 -7.72
CA ILE A 333 10.54 -27.52 -6.79
C ILE A 333 10.68 -28.51 -5.63
N ALA A 334 9.56 -29.00 -5.10
CA ALA A 334 9.53 -30.07 -4.10
C ALA A 334 10.17 -31.38 -4.59
N GLN A 335 10.42 -31.52 -5.90
CA GLN A 335 11.06 -32.67 -6.54
C GLN A 335 12.41 -32.32 -7.20
N ALA A 336 12.90 -31.08 -7.08
CA ALA A 336 14.14 -30.63 -7.71
C ALA A 336 15.41 -31.25 -7.08
N GLY A 337 15.34 -31.70 -5.83
CA GLY A 337 16.44 -32.35 -5.10
C GLY A 337 16.63 -33.84 -5.43
N ARG A 338 16.00 -34.34 -6.49
CA ARG A 338 16.03 -35.75 -6.93
C ARG A 338 17.25 -36.12 -7.76
N TYR A 339 17.58 -37.40 -7.84
CA TYR A 339 18.78 -37.88 -8.52
C TYR A 339 18.78 -37.51 -10.01
N GLY A 340 19.80 -36.76 -10.46
CA GLY A 340 19.92 -36.21 -11.81
C GLY A 340 18.94 -35.07 -12.16
N GLY A 341 18.16 -34.56 -11.21
CA GLY A 341 17.16 -33.51 -11.46
C GLY A 341 17.80 -32.18 -11.87
N VAL A 342 17.35 -31.59 -12.99
CA VAL A 342 17.78 -30.25 -13.43
C VAL A 342 16.58 -29.31 -13.47
N THR A 343 16.63 -28.23 -12.70
CA THR A 343 15.55 -27.24 -12.57
C THR A 343 16.09 -25.84 -12.83
N ILE A 344 15.47 -25.12 -13.76
CA ILE A 344 15.75 -23.70 -14.03
C ILE A 344 14.61 -22.87 -13.43
N ALA A 345 14.93 -21.91 -12.57
CA ALA A 345 14.01 -21.00 -11.93
C ALA A 345 14.28 -19.55 -12.34
N THR A 346 13.25 -18.83 -12.77
CA THR A 346 13.31 -17.37 -12.91
C THR A 346 13.19 -16.72 -11.53
N ASN A 347 14.22 -15.99 -11.13
CA ASN A 347 14.28 -15.13 -9.95
C ASN A 347 13.79 -15.86 -8.67
N MET A 348 12.56 -15.59 -8.23
CA MET A 348 11.97 -16.19 -7.02
C MET A 348 10.99 -17.36 -7.26
N ALA A 349 10.94 -17.93 -8.48
CA ALA A 349 10.13 -19.11 -8.75
C ALA A 349 10.51 -20.29 -7.81
N GLY A 350 9.55 -20.85 -7.10
CA GLY A 350 9.79 -21.86 -6.06
C GLY A 350 10.02 -21.33 -4.63
N ARG A 351 9.85 -20.02 -4.37
CA ARG A 351 9.84 -19.48 -3.00
C ARG A 351 8.75 -20.14 -2.13
N GLY A 352 8.99 -20.21 -0.83
CA GLY A 352 8.15 -20.96 0.13
C GLY A 352 8.24 -22.49 0.05
N THR A 353 8.76 -23.07 -1.05
CA THR A 353 8.87 -24.53 -1.20
C THR A 353 10.27 -25.05 -0.84
N ASP A 354 10.31 -26.14 -0.07
CA ASP A 354 11.53 -26.78 0.41
C ASP A 354 12.07 -27.84 -0.56
N ILE A 355 13.35 -27.68 -0.96
CA ILE A 355 14.05 -28.63 -1.82
C ILE A 355 14.75 -29.67 -0.94
N LEU A 356 14.06 -30.79 -0.69
CA LEU A 356 14.61 -31.93 0.04
C LEU A 356 15.45 -32.82 -0.89
N LEU A 357 16.61 -33.26 -0.42
CA LEU A 357 17.45 -34.22 -1.16
C LEU A 357 16.74 -35.58 -1.22
N GLY A 358 16.59 -36.14 -2.43
CA GLY A 358 15.72 -37.29 -2.70
C GLY A 358 14.26 -36.93 -3.05
N GLY A 359 13.88 -35.64 -2.97
CA GLY A 359 12.53 -35.14 -3.22
C GLY A 359 11.62 -35.17 -1.98
N ASN A 360 10.47 -34.51 -2.07
CA ASN A 360 9.50 -34.43 -0.96
C ASN A 360 8.52 -35.63 -1.00
N PRO A 361 8.38 -36.42 0.08
CA PRO A 361 7.54 -37.63 0.10
C PRO A 361 6.04 -37.35 0.11
N GLU A 362 5.59 -36.19 0.62
CA GLU A 362 4.17 -35.83 0.65
C GLU A 362 3.67 -35.45 -0.75
N PHE A 363 4.46 -34.69 -1.50
CA PHE A 363 4.19 -34.39 -2.90
C PHE A 363 4.22 -35.64 -3.79
N LEU A 364 5.13 -36.59 -3.51
CA LEU A 364 5.14 -37.91 -4.17
C LEU A 364 3.86 -38.69 -3.87
N MET A 365 3.44 -38.75 -2.60
CA MET A 365 2.22 -39.42 -2.14
C MET A 365 0.96 -38.79 -2.77
N LYS A 366 0.79 -37.46 -2.74
CA LYS A 366 -0.34 -36.77 -3.38
C LYS A 366 -0.39 -37.04 -4.89
N ARG A 367 0.77 -37.09 -5.57
CA ARG A 367 0.83 -37.46 -7.00
C ARG A 367 0.47 -38.92 -7.25
N GLN A 368 0.85 -39.85 -6.36
CA GLN A 368 0.53 -41.27 -6.48
C GLN A 368 -0.97 -41.54 -6.26
N LEU A 369 -1.61 -40.90 -5.28
CA LEU A 369 -3.06 -40.97 -5.08
C LEU A 369 -3.82 -40.49 -6.32
N ARG A 370 -3.46 -39.31 -6.87
CA ARG A 370 -4.02 -38.80 -8.13
C ARG A 370 -3.81 -39.76 -9.33
N GLN A 371 -2.71 -40.52 -9.36
CA GLN A 371 -2.46 -41.55 -10.38
C GLN A 371 -3.28 -42.84 -10.17
N MET A 372 -3.74 -43.11 -8.95
CA MET A 372 -4.68 -44.19 -8.62
C MET A 372 -6.15 -43.78 -8.86
N GLY A 373 -6.41 -42.48 -9.04
CA GLY A 373 -7.75 -41.91 -9.19
C GLY A 373 -8.38 -41.41 -7.88
N GLU A 374 -7.62 -41.44 -6.78
CA GLU A 374 -8.05 -40.97 -5.46
C GLU A 374 -7.75 -39.48 -5.28
N ASP A 375 -8.65 -38.77 -4.60
CA ASP A 375 -8.45 -37.37 -4.21
C ASP A 375 -7.57 -37.31 -2.94
N PRO A 376 -6.38 -36.68 -2.97
CA PRO A 376 -5.47 -36.66 -1.83
C PRO A 376 -6.03 -36.06 -0.53
N ASP A 377 -7.07 -35.24 -0.62
CA ASP A 377 -7.66 -34.53 0.53
C ASP A 377 -8.97 -35.20 1.02
N LEU A 378 -9.43 -36.26 0.35
CA LEU A 378 -10.58 -37.10 0.74
C LEU A 378 -10.24 -38.60 0.88
N ALA A 379 -9.03 -39.02 0.51
CA ALA A 379 -8.58 -40.42 0.55
C ALA A 379 -8.53 -41.02 1.96
N ASP A 380 -8.69 -42.34 2.04
CA ASP A 380 -8.62 -43.12 3.29
C ASP A 380 -7.29 -42.87 4.04
N PRO A 381 -7.33 -42.39 5.31
CA PRO A 381 -6.14 -42.17 6.13
C PRO A 381 -5.22 -43.40 6.25
N GLU A 382 -5.72 -44.64 6.22
CA GLU A 382 -4.85 -45.83 6.22
C GLU A 382 -4.07 -45.97 4.91
N LEU A 383 -4.71 -45.70 3.77
CA LEU A 383 -4.08 -45.70 2.45
C LEU A 383 -3.05 -44.57 2.31
N VAL A 384 -3.40 -43.36 2.76
CA VAL A 384 -2.51 -42.18 2.77
C VAL A 384 -1.25 -42.47 3.60
N ASN A 385 -1.40 -42.98 4.82
CA ASN A 385 -0.26 -43.31 5.69
C ASN A 385 0.62 -44.42 5.10
N LYS A 386 0.03 -45.44 4.48
CA LYS A 386 0.77 -46.51 3.81
C LYS A 386 1.61 -45.99 2.65
N ILE A 387 1.01 -45.23 1.72
CA ILE A 387 1.73 -44.67 0.57
C ILE A 387 2.80 -43.68 1.04
N LEU A 388 2.53 -42.88 2.07
CA LEU A 388 3.52 -41.96 2.64
C LEU A 388 4.74 -42.70 3.23
N ALA A 389 4.56 -43.88 3.82
CA ALA A 389 5.67 -44.71 4.32
C ALA A 389 6.49 -45.34 3.18
N GLU A 390 5.84 -45.82 2.12
CA GLU A 390 6.51 -46.31 0.90
C GLU A 390 7.33 -45.18 0.24
N MET A 391 6.74 -43.98 0.11
CA MET A 391 7.42 -42.80 -0.47
C MET A 391 8.56 -42.27 0.40
N LYS A 392 8.43 -42.27 1.74
CA LYS A 392 9.54 -41.91 2.64
C LYS A 392 10.74 -42.84 2.46
N THR A 393 10.49 -44.15 2.39
CA THR A 393 11.55 -45.15 2.16
C THR A 393 12.28 -44.91 0.83
N GLN A 394 11.53 -44.62 -0.25
CA GLN A 394 12.12 -44.27 -1.55
C GLN A 394 12.92 -42.97 -1.50
N VAL A 395 12.41 -41.93 -0.83
CA VAL A 395 13.10 -40.64 -0.66
C VAL A 395 14.40 -40.82 0.11
N GLU A 396 14.43 -41.60 1.19
CA GLU A 396 15.64 -41.87 1.98
C GLU A 396 16.73 -42.57 1.14
N GLU A 397 16.35 -43.59 0.36
CA GLU A 397 17.28 -44.24 -0.58
C GLU A 397 17.83 -43.30 -1.67
N GLU A 398 17.00 -42.39 -2.17
CA GLU A 398 17.41 -41.44 -3.22
C GLU A 398 18.23 -40.29 -2.65
N SER A 399 17.88 -39.83 -1.44
CA SER A 399 18.63 -38.84 -0.66
C SER A 399 20.06 -39.31 -0.39
N ALA A 400 20.25 -40.58 0.01
CA ALA A 400 21.58 -41.16 0.21
C ALA A 400 22.44 -41.12 -1.08
N LYS A 401 21.84 -41.40 -2.25
CA LYS A 401 22.51 -41.32 -3.56
C LYS A 401 22.88 -39.86 -3.92
N VAL A 402 21.95 -38.93 -3.68
CA VAL A 402 22.15 -37.49 -3.91
C VAL A 402 23.23 -36.92 -2.99
N CYS A 403 23.24 -37.27 -1.70
CA CYS A 403 24.28 -36.88 -0.75
C CYS A 403 25.66 -37.41 -1.16
N ALA A 404 25.76 -38.66 -1.63
CA ALA A 404 26.99 -39.23 -2.17
C ALA A 404 27.48 -38.52 -3.46
N ALA A 405 26.56 -38.02 -4.29
CA ALA A 405 26.85 -37.17 -5.45
C ALA A 405 27.20 -35.71 -5.08
N GLY A 406 27.33 -35.37 -3.79
CA GLY A 406 27.68 -34.02 -3.32
C GLY A 406 26.49 -33.10 -3.03
N GLY A 407 25.27 -33.65 -2.93
CA GLY A 407 24.04 -32.92 -2.61
C GLY A 407 23.63 -31.89 -3.68
N LEU A 408 22.67 -31.02 -3.36
CA LEU A 408 22.17 -30.02 -4.32
C LEU A 408 23.27 -29.06 -4.77
N HIS A 409 23.40 -28.90 -6.09
CA HIS A 409 24.18 -27.84 -6.69
C HIS A 409 23.30 -26.64 -7.06
N VAL A 410 23.76 -25.42 -6.74
CA VAL A 410 23.06 -24.18 -7.08
C VAL A 410 23.94 -23.33 -7.99
N ILE A 411 23.41 -22.97 -9.16
CA ILE A 411 24.07 -22.10 -10.15
C ILE A 411 23.27 -20.80 -10.26
N GLY A 412 23.85 -19.66 -9.86
CA GLY A 412 23.34 -18.34 -10.24
C GLY A 412 23.91 -17.95 -11.60
N THR A 413 23.09 -17.60 -12.59
CA THR A 413 23.58 -17.21 -13.92
C THR A 413 23.90 -15.73 -14.05
N GLU A 414 23.54 -14.91 -13.06
CA GLU A 414 23.81 -13.46 -12.92
C GLU A 414 23.84 -13.09 -11.43
N ARG A 415 24.29 -11.88 -11.09
CA ARG A 415 24.09 -11.26 -9.77
C ARG A 415 22.73 -10.55 -9.75
N HIS A 416 21.95 -10.72 -8.69
CA HIS A 416 20.74 -9.93 -8.46
C HIS A 416 21.10 -8.52 -7.98
N GLU A 417 20.13 -7.61 -7.98
CA GLU A 417 20.30 -6.23 -7.48
C GLU A 417 20.86 -6.16 -6.05
N SER A 418 20.49 -7.12 -5.19
CA SER A 418 21.00 -7.25 -3.84
C SER A 418 21.68 -8.60 -3.59
N ARG A 419 22.75 -8.55 -2.81
CA ARG A 419 23.48 -9.70 -2.27
C ARG A 419 22.59 -10.59 -1.40
N ARG A 420 21.52 -10.03 -0.84
CA ARG A 420 20.50 -10.73 -0.05
C ARG A 420 19.80 -11.81 -0.88
N ILE A 421 19.35 -11.48 -2.08
CA ILE A 421 18.67 -12.41 -3.01
C ILE A 421 19.64 -13.49 -3.51
N ASP A 422 20.89 -13.12 -3.83
CA ASP A 422 21.94 -14.10 -4.14
C ASP A 422 22.15 -15.11 -2.99
N ASN A 423 22.17 -14.63 -1.74
CA ASN A 423 22.30 -15.49 -0.56
C ASN A 423 21.08 -16.39 -0.33
N GLN A 424 19.86 -15.91 -0.63
CA GLN A 424 18.65 -16.75 -0.61
C GLN A 424 18.73 -17.88 -1.64
N LEU A 425 19.23 -17.60 -2.85
CA LEU A 425 19.47 -18.62 -3.88
C LEU A 425 20.50 -19.67 -3.39
N ARG A 426 21.65 -19.23 -2.84
CA ARG A 426 22.64 -20.12 -2.20
C ARG A 426 22.02 -20.95 -1.07
N GLY A 427 21.11 -20.36 -0.29
CA GLY A 427 20.33 -20.97 0.80
C GLY A 427 19.31 -22.04 0.38
N ARG A 428 19.15 -22.31 -0.92
CA ARG A 428 18.42 -23.49 -1.41
C ARG A 428 19.20 -24.79 -1.19
N ALA A 429 20.54 -24.73 -1.14
CA ALA A 429 21.40 -25.88 -0.85
C ALA A 429 21.94 -25.87 0.60
N GLY A 430 22.34 -27.06 1.09
CA GLY A 430 22.98 -27.26 2.39
C GLY A 430 22.09 -27.02 3.61
N ARG A 431 20.78 -27.24 3.45
CA ARG A 431 19.78 -27.14 4.52
C ARG A 431 19.95 -28.27 5.52
N GLN A 432 19.62 -28.05 6.80
CA GLN A 432 19.76 -29.05 7.88
C GLN A 432 21.13 -29.79 7.92
N GLY A 433 22.20 -29.10 7.54
CA GLY A 433 23.56 -29.66 7.51
C GLY A 433 23.83 -30.66 6.38
N ASP A 434 22.97 -30.70 5.35
CA ASP A 434 23.16 -31.53 4.16
C ASP A 434 24.37 -31.09 3.32
N SER A 435 24.90 -32.02 2.52
CA SER A 435 25.85 -31.71 1.45
C SER A 435 25.24 -30.76 0.41
N GLY A 436 26.07 -29.90 -0.18
CA GLY A 436 25.68 -29.06 -1.30
C GLY A 436 26.78 -28.08 -1.68
N SER A 437 26.67 -27.46 -2.87
CA SER A 437 27.56 -26.35 -3.23
C SER A 437 26.87 -25.32 -4.12
N SER A 438 27.28 -24.05 -4.01
CA SER A 438 26.82 -22.98 -4.90
C SER A 438 27.95 -22.41 -5.74
N ARG A 439 27.62 -21.87 -6.92
CA ARG A 439 28.53 -21.08 -7.77
C ARG A 439 27.72 -20.02 -8.52
N PHE A 440 28.37 -18.91 -8.85
CA PHE A 440 27.79 -17.88 -9.72
C PHE A 440 28.60 -17.78 -11.00
N TYR A 441 27.91 -17.69 -12.13
CA TYR A 441 28.47 -17.44 -13.45
C TYR A 441 28.04 -16.05 -13.89
N LEU A 442 28.98 -15.20 -14.31
CA LEU A 442 28.74 -13.78 -14.58
C LEU A 442 29.34 -13.39 -15.93
N SER A 443 28.80 -12.34 -16.57
CA SER A 443 29.38 -11.70 -17.74
C SER A 443 29.69 -10.23 -17.47
N LEU A 444 30.72 -9.69 -18.12
CA LEU A 444 30.97 -8.25 -18.14
C LEU A 444 29.92 -7.48 -18.97
N GLU A 445 29.15 -8.20 -19.79
CA GLU A 445 27.97 -7.72 -20.53
C GLU A 445 26.65 -7.79 -19.72
N ASP A 446 26.62 -8.37 -18.52
CA ASP A 446 25.37 -8.55 -17.74
C ASP A 446 24.78 -7.20 -17.28
N ASP A 447 23.45 -7.14 -17.10
CA ASP A 447 22.72 -5.89 -16.88
C ASP A 447 23.20 -5.07 -15.66
N LEU A 448 23.56 -5.74 -14.55
CA LEU A 448 24.19 -5.10 -13.38
C LEU A 448 25.50 -4.38 -13.74
N MET A 449 26.32 -5.00 -14.59
CA MET A 449 27.61 -4.46 -15.03
C MET A 449 27.42 -3.33 -16.05
N ARG A 450 26.47 -3.51 -16.99
CA ARG A 450 26.04 -2.52 -17.98
C ARG A 450 25.56 -1.22 -17.34
N MET A 451 24.74 -1.31 -16.28
CA MET A 451 24.12 -0.15 -15.64
C MET A 451 24.94 0.47 -14.50
N PHE A 452 25.72 -0.31 -13.74
CA PHE A 452 26.36 0.18 -12.49
C PHE A 452 27.88 -0.07 -12.38
N GLY A 453 28.47 -0.84 -13.30
CA GLY A 453 29.92 -1.10 -13.35
C GLY A 453 30.76 0.15 -13.70
N GLY A 454 30.32 0.90 -14.72
CA GLY A 454 30.97 2.13 -15.21
C GLY A 454 32.39 1.94 -15.76
N ASP A 455 33.08 3.05 -16.02
CA ASP A 455 34.46 3.17 -16.55
C ASP A 455 35.43 2.01 -16.28
N ARG A 456 35.46 1.51 -15.04
CA ARG A 456 36.41 0.48 -14.60
C ARG A 456 36.17 -0.86 -15.30
N VAL A 457 34.93 -1.20 -15.62
CA VAL A 457 34.59 -2.44 -16.33
C VAL A 457 35.02 -2.36 -17.79
N SER A 458 34.71 -1.25 -18.47
CA SER A 458 35.13 -1.01 -19.87
C SER A 458 36.66 -1.00 -20.01
N LYS A 459 37.38 -0.32 -19.11
CA LYS A 459 38.85 -0.28 -19.12
C LYS A 459 39.48 -1.65 -18.82
N VAL A 460 38.79 -2.52 -18.08
CA VAL A 460 39.21 -3.92 -17.88
C VAL A 460 38.89 -4.78 -19.12
N MET A 461 37.75 -4.60 -19.78
CA MET A 461 37.43 -5.25 -21.07
C MET A 461 38.47 -4.91 -22.15
N GLU A 462 38.94 -3.66 -22.19
CA GLU A 462 39.95 -3.16 -23.13
C GLU A 462 41.37 -3.66 -22.80
N MET A 463 41.70 -3.77 -21.51
CA MET A 463 43.05 -4.15 -21.05
C MET A 463 43.26 -5.68 -20.95
N LEU A 464 42.20 -6.46 -20.76
CA LEU A 464 42.25 -7.93 -20.72
C LEU A 464 42.01 -8.53 -22.11
N ASN A 465 43.11 -8.80 -22.83
CA ASN A 465 43.11 -9.69 -23.99
C ASN A 465 43.00 -11.18 -23.55
N VAL A 466 41.93 -11.52 -22.85
CA VAL A 466 41.55 -12.88 -22.43
C VAL A 466 40.65 -13.50 -23.50
N ASP A 467 40.79 -14.82 -23.72
CA ASP A 467 39.92 -15.57 -24.65
C ASP A 467 38.45 -15.49 -24.19
N GLU A 468 37.50 -15.44 -25.12
CA GLU A 468 36.08 -15.31 -24.77
C GLU A 468 35.57 -16.48 -23.91
N ASN A 469 36.23 -17.64 -23.99
CA ASN A 469 35.81 -18.89 -23.36
C ASN A 469 36.53 -19.18 -22.03
N GLU A 470 37.53 -18.41 -21.64
CA GLU A 470 38.27 -18.60 -20.38
C GLU A 470 37.70 -17.73 -19.25
N PRO A 471 37.65 -18.23 -17.99
CA PRO A 471 37.16 -17.47 -16.85
C PRO A 471 38.19 -16.42 -16.39
N ILE A 472 37.70 -15.21 -16.15
CA ILE A 472 38.49 -14.05 -15.71
C ILE A 472 38.69 -14.13 -14.18
N GLU A 473 39.66 -14.92 -13.75
CA GLU A 473 40.10 -14.98 -12.35
C GLU A 473 40.88 -13.72 -11.95
N SER A 474 40.15 -12.66 -11.59
CA SER A 474 40.76 -11.41 -11.11
C SER A 474 39.97 -10.79 -9.96
N GLY A 475 40.61 -10.71 -8.79
CA GLY A 475 40.05 -10.06 -7.59
C GLY A 475 39.81 -8.55 -7.76
N MET A 476 40.31 -7.92 -8.83
CA MET A 476 39.90 -6.55 -9.19
C MET A 476 38.47 -6.53 -9.75
N VAL A 477 38.10 -7.55 -10.54
CA VAL A 477 36.79 -7.68 -11.18
C VAL A 477 35.74 -8.12 -10.18
N SER A 478 36.04 -9.09 -9.30
CA SER A 478 35.15 -9.46 -8.19
C SER A 478 34.83 -8.26 -7.29
N LYS A 479 35.83 -7.40 -7.00
CA LYS A 479 35.62 -6.15 -6.28
C LYS A 479 34.83 -5.12 -7.09
N ALA A 480 34.96 -5.07 -8.41
CA ALA A 480 34.14 -4.19 -9.24
C ALA A 480 32.65 -4.60 -9.20
N ILE A 481 32.37 -5.90 -9.27
CA ILE A 481 31.02 -6.49 -9.16
C ILE A 481 30.41 -6.20 -7.78
N GLU A 482 31.14 -6.44 -6.68
CA GLU A 482 30.63 -6.15 -5.33
C GLU A 482 30.33 -4.65 -5.12
N ASN A 483 31.15 -3.77 -5.71
CA ASN A 483 30.90 -2.32 -5.67
C ASN A 483 29.77 -1.88 -6.62
N ALA A 484 29.46 -2.62 -7.67
CA ALA A 484 28.27 -2.38 -8.50
C ALA A 484 27.00 -2.76 -7.72
N GLN A 485 26.96 -3.95 -7.12
CA GLN A 485 25.84 -4.42 -6.32
C GLN A 485 25.53 -3.47 -5.14
N LYS A 486 26.55 -3.04 -4.38
CA LYS A 486 26.36 -2.07 -3.28
C LYS A 486 25.81 -0.71 -3.73
N LYS A 487 26.14 -0.23 -4.94
CA LYS A 487 25.54 1.00 -5.50
C LYS A 487 24.06 0.81 -5.83
N VAL A 488 23.67 -0.38 -6.27
CA VAL A 488 22.27 -0.73 -6.56
C VAL A 488 21.47 -0.80 -5.25
N GLU A 489 21.99 -1.50 -4.25
CA GLU A 489 21.40 -1.56 -2.90
C GLU A 489 21.20 -0.15 -2.31
N MET A 490 22.23 0.72 -2.37
CA MET A 490 22.13 2.12 -1.93
C MET A 490 21.14 2.95 -2.77
N TYR A 491 21.03 2.70 -4.08
CA TYR A 491 20.09 3.40 -4.94
C TYR A 491 18.63 3.06 -4.57
N HIS A 492 18.30 1.78 -4.42
CA HIS A 492 16.93 1.39 -4.05
C HIS A 492 16.59 1.71 -2.59
N PHE A 493 17.58 1.70 -1.68
CA PHE A 493 17.41 2.28 -0.34
C PHE A 493 17.03 3.77 -0.42
N GLY A 494 17.71 4.55 -1.27
CA GLY A 494 17.37 5.95 -1.53
C GLY A 494 15.95 6.13 -2.08
N VAL A 495 15.54 5.29 -3.05
CA VAL A 495 14.17 5.31 -3.60
C VAL A 495 13.13 4.98 -2.52
N ARG A 496 13.32 3.93 -1.72
CA ARG A 496 12.41 3.59 -0.60
C ARG A 496 12.34 4.67 0.47
N LYS A 497 13.49 5.24 0.85
CA LYS A 497 13.58 6.35 1.81
C LYS A 497 12.76 7.54 1.32
N ASN A 498 12.96 7.96 0.07
CA ASN A 498 12.21 9.08 -0.50
C ASN A 498 10.70 8.78 -0.53
N ILE A 499 10.28 7.60 -1.00
CA ILE A 499 8.85 7.19 -1.04
C ILE A 499 8.23 7.24 0.37
N LEU A 500 8.94 6.78 1.39
CA LEU A 500 8.50 6.88 2.78
C LEU A 500 8.40 8.35 3.24
N GLU A 501 9.40 9.19 2.96
CA GLU A 501 9.41 10.59 3.39
C GLU A 501 8.30 11.44 2.74
N TYR A 502 7.90 11.12 1.50
CA TYR A 502 6.71 11.71 0.87
C TYR A 502 5.40 11.14 1.47
N ASP A 503 5.29 9.82 1.65
CA ASP A 503 4.08 9.22 2.25
C ASP A 503 3.93 9.53 3.76
N GLU A 504 4.97 9.92 4.49
CA GLU A 504 4.79 10.38 5.89
C GLU A 504 3.96 11.66 5.99
N VAL A 505 4.04 12.55 4.99
CA VAL A 505 3.17 13.74 4.89
C VAL A 505 1.71 13.31 4.67
N MET A 506 1.49 12.43 3.68
CA MET A 506 0.17 11.90 3.37
C MET A 506 -0.40 11.06 4.52
N ASN A 507 0.43 10.33 5.26
CA ASN A 507 0.03 9.48 6.37
C ASN A 507 -0.45 10.28 7.58
N PHE A 508 0.12 11.46 7.85
CA PHE A 508 -0.40 12.38 8.86
C PHE A 508 -1.80 12.88 8.49
N GLN A 509 -1.98 13.36 7.26
CA GLN A 509 -3.26 13.85 6.74
C GLN A 509 -4.32 12.74 6.71
N ARG A 510 -3.96 11.57 6.17
CA ARG A 510 -4.78 10.35 6.08
C ARG A 510 -5.28 9.90 7.44
N LYS A 511 -4.45 9.95 8.50
CA LYS A 511 -4.88 9.61 9.86
C LYS A 511 -6.00 10.52 10.35
N ILE A 512 -5.88 11.84 10.17
CA ILE A 512 -6.90 12.81 10.58
C ILE A 512 -8.23 12.52 9.85
N ILE A 513 -8.18 12.34 8.53
CA ILE A 513 -9.37 12.07 7.71
C ILE A 513 -10.01 10.72 8.05
N TYR A 514 -9.23 9.66 8.24
CA TYR A 514 -9.76 8.32 8.57
C TYR A 514 -10.28 8.24 10.01
N GLU A 515 -9.70 8.97 10.95
CA GLU A 515 -10.22 9.10 12.32
C GLU A 515 -11.55 9.87 12.35
N GLN A 516 -11.65 10.98 11.61
CA GLN A 516 -12.90 11.73 11.45
C GLN A 516 -13.97 10.87 10.78
N ARG A 517 -13.66 10.20 9.66
CA ARG A 517 -14.57 9.26 8.98
C ARG A 517 -15.09 8.20 9.94
N ARG A 518 -14.19 7.59 10.73
CA ARG A 518 -14.54 6.53 11.68
C ARG A 518 -15.52 7.01 12.74
N LYS A 519 -15.30 8.16 13.38
CA LYS A 519 -16.23 8.74 14.38
C LYS A 519 -17.63 8.98 13.79
N ILE A 520 -17.68 9.43 12.53
CA ILE A 520 -18.94 9.65 11.81
C ILE A 520 -19.69 8.33 11.51
N LEU A 521 -18.95 7.24 11.24
CA LEU A 521 -19.49 5.89 11.01
C LEU A 521 -19.88 5.14 12.30
N GLU A 522 -19.10 5.31 13.38
CA GLU A 522 -19.35 4.71 14.70
C GLU A 522 -20.61 5.26 15.38
N GLY A 523 -21.10 6.41 14.89
CA GLY A 523 -22.47 6.88 15.13
C GLY A 523 -22.62 7.89 16.25
N ASP A 524 -21.53 8.57 16.63
CA ASP A 524 -21.54 9.71 17.55
C ASP A 524 -22.59 10.77 17.17
N ASN A 525 -23.08 11.51 18.17
CA ASN A 525 -23.95 12.65 17.92
C ASN A 525 -23.16 13.74 17.17
N LEU A 526 -23.52 13.99 15.90
CA LEU A 526 -22.80 14.90 15.01
C LEU A 526 -23.12 16.38 15.23
N ARG A 527 -24.15 16.73 16.03
CA ARG A 527 -24.54 18.12 16.28
C ARG A 527 -23.38 19.01 16.76
N PRO A 528 -22.54 18.64 17.74
CA PRO A 528 -21.45 19.50 18.20
C PRO A 528 -20.45 19.77 17.07
N THR A 529 -20.13 18.75 16.28
CA THR A 529 -19.25 18.85 15.11
C THR A 529 -19.83 19.78 14.04
N VAL A 530 -21.13 19.66 13.73
CA VAL A 530 -21.81 20.52 12.75
C VAL A 530 -21.91 21.98 13.24
N VAL A 531 -22.22 22.20 14.51
CA VAL A 531 -22.23 23.54 15.12
C VAL A 531 -20.83 24.15 15.11
N GLU A 532 -19.77 23.38 15.40
CA GLU A 532 -18.39 23.87 15.29
C GLU A 532 -18.01 24.21 13.83
N MET A 533 -18.48 23.43 12.84
CA MET A 533 -18.30 23.78 11.43
C MET A 533 -19.01 25.09 11.06
N ILE A 534 -20.24 25.31 11.55
CA ILE A 534 -20.99 26.56 11.37
C ILE A 534 -20.28 27.75 12.04
N ASP A 535 -19.82 27.59 13.28
CA ASP A 535 -19.10 28.62 14.03
C ASP A 535 -17.76 28.98 13.38
N ARG A 536 -17.06 28.00 12.78
CA ARG A 536 -15.84 28.24 11.98
C ARG A 536 -16.16 28.93 10.66
N VAL A 537 -17.10 28.41 9.86
CA VAL A 537 -17.47 29.00 8.55
C VAL A 537 -17.95 30.44 8.70
N THR A 538 -18.83 30.73 9.66
CA THR A 538 -19.29 32.11 9.92
C THR A 538 -18.16 33.06 10.32
N LYS A 539 -17.18 32.60 11.11
CA LYS A 539 -15.97 33.36 11.46
C LYS A 539 -15.05 33.56 10.24
N ASP A 540 -14.86 32.52 9.44
CA ASP A 540 -14.04 32.53 8.20
C ASP A 540 -14.69 33.43 7.11
N MET A 541 -16.02 33.62 7.14
CA MET A 541 -16.75 34.61 6.36
C MET A 541 -16.56 36.03 6.93
N LEU A 542 -16.80 36.22 8.24
CA LEU A 542 -16.67 37.51 8.90
C LEU A 542 -15.28 38.13 8.67
N GLY A 543 -14.21 37.37 8.86
CA GLY A 543 -12.83 37.84 8.69
C GLY A 543 -12.45 38.28 7.27
N ARG A 544 -13.22 37.90 6.24
CA ARG A 544 -13.01 38.35 4.85
C ARG A 544 -13.63 39.72 4.57
N TYR A 545 -14.76 40.04 5.19
CA TYR A 545 -15.50 41.30 4.99
C TYR A 545 -15.27 42.34 6.10
N VAL A 546 -14.81 41.90 7.27
CA VAL A 546 -14.62 42.70 8.48
C VAL A 546 -13.23 42.42 9.06
N GLN A 547 -12.30 43.38 8.88
CA GLN A 547 -10.92 43.24 9.35
C GLN A 547 -10.69 44.02 10.65
N GLN A 548 -10.06 43.36 11.64
CA GLN A 548 -9.78 43.95 12.94
C GLN A 548 -8.80 45.13 12.82
N GLY A 549 -9.28 46.35 13.07
CA GLY A 549 -8.52 47.59 12.92
C GLY A 549 -8.93 48.46 11.73
N MET A 550 -9.77 47.96 10.82
CA MET A 550 -10.41 48.78 9.77
C MET A 550 -11.64 49.51 10.35
N PRO A 551 -11.91 50.79 10.00
CA PRO A 551 -13.08 51.53 10.50
C PRO A 551 -14.41 50.84 10.17
N GLU A 552 -15.38 50.92 11.08
CA GLU A 552 -16.73 50.35 10.92
C GLU A 552 -17.47 50.87 9.68
N GLU A 553 -17.10 52.08 9.20
CA GLU A 553 -17.64 52.72 7.99
C GLU A 553 -17.12 52.10 6.68
N GLU A 554 -16.00 51.36 6.73
CA GLU A 554 -15.35 50.72 5.58
C GLU A 554 -15.69 49.22 5.45
N TRP A 555 -16.40 48.64 6.43
CA TRP A 555 -16.77 47.22 6.44
C TRP A 555 -17.83 46.89 5.37
N ASP A 556 -17.59 45.86 4.56
CA ASP A 556 -18.56 45.42 3.54
C ASP A 556 -19.62 44.48 4.12
N LEU A 557 -20.50 45.05 4.94
CA LEU A 557 -21.67 44.37 5.52
C LEU A 557 -22.68 43.90 4.44
N VAL A 558 -22.63 44.47 3.23
CA VAL A 558 -23.50 44.07 2.11
C VAL A 558 -22.99 42.79 1.46
N GLY A 559 -21.67 42.71 1.22
CA GLY A 559 -20.99 41.47 0.82
C GLY A 559 -21.17 40.37 1.85
N LEU A 560 -20.93 40.66 3.13
CA LEU A 560 -21.14 39.71 4.23
C LEU A 560 -22.58 39.16 4.28
N HIS A 561 -23.58 40.03 4.23
CA HIS A 561 -24.99 39.61 4.17
C HIS A 561 -25.27 38.75 2.93
N THR A 562 -24.73 39.13 1.77
CA THR A 562 -24.94 38.42 0.50
C THR A 562 -24.35 37.00 0.56
N GLU A 563 -23.15 36.83 1.12
CA GLU A 563 -22.57 35.49 1.28
C GLU A 563 -23.29 34.68 2.38
N LEU A 564 -23.64 35.30 3.52
CA LEU A 564 -24.44 34.63 4.57
C LEU A 564 -25.78 34.12 4.04
N ALA A 565 -26.48 34.91 3.23
CA ALA A 565 -27.72 34.51 2.56
C ALA A 565 -27.50 33.41 1.49
N ALA A 566 -26.34 33.40 0.82
CA ALA A 566 -25.97 32.39 -0.18
C ALA A 566 -25.43 31.08 0.44
N THR A 567 -24.99 31.08 1.69
CA THR A 567 -24.59 29.87 2.44
C THR A 567 -25.73 29.32 3.31
N ILE A 568 -26.53 30.20 3.94
CA ILE A 568 -27.61 29.87 4.86
C ILE A 568 -28.89 30.60 4.42
N PRO A 569 -29.74 30.01 3.56
CA PRO A 569 -30.87 30.72 2.91
C PRO A 569 -31.92 31.33 3.86
N LEU A 570 -32.00 30.88 5.12
CA LEU A 570 -32.88 31.49 6.12
C LEU A 570 -32.42 32.89 6.53
N LEU A 571 -31.11 33.14 6.51
CA LEU A 571 -30.51 34.45 6.82
C LEU A 571 -30.75 35.50 5.74
N ALA A 572 -31.26 35.13 4.55
CA ALA A 572 -31.67 36.06 3.50
C ALA A 572 -32.85 36.99 3.89
N SER A 573 -33.39 36.83 5.11
CA SER A 573 -34.44 37.67 5.70
C SER A 573 -33.92 38.67 6.76
N LEU A 574 -32.62 38.63 7.07
CA LEU A 574 -31.96 39.53 8.01
C LEU A 574 -31.83 40.94 7.41
N ASP A 575 -31.99 42.01 8.19
CA ASP A 575 -31.63 43.37 7.72
C ASP A 575 -30.13 43.60 7.88
N VAL A 576 -29.48 44.14 6.84
CA VAL A 576 -28.07 44.59 6.87
C VAL A 576 -27.84 45.62 7.98
N ASN A 577 -28.88 46.36 8.41
CA ASN A 577 -28.78 47.25 9.57
C ASN A 577 -28.57 46.52 10.91
N GLU A 578 -29.00 45.25 11.04
CA GLU A 578 -28.79 44.45 12.26
C GLU A 578 -27.33 43.95 12.38
N LEU A 579 -26.59 43.92 11.28
CA LEU A 579 -25.15 43.62 11.25
C LEU A 579 -24.28 44.81 11.69
N ARG A 580 -24.86 45.96 12.05
CA ARG A 580 -24.13 47.15 12.54
C ARG A 580 -23.86 47.05 14.04
N LEU A 581 -23.00 46.11 14.41
CA LEU A 581 -22.54 45.85 15.77
C LEU A 581 -21.01 45.97 15.86
N PRO A 582 -20.44 46.36 17.02
CA PRO A 582 -19.01 46.27 17.25
C PRO A 582 -18.50 44.83 17.03
N PHE A 583 -17.25 44.67 16.59
CA PHE A 583 -16.68 43.40 16.13
C PHE A 583 -16.97 42.19 17.04
N GLU A 584 -16.76 42.36 18.35
CA GLU A 584 -16.98 41.33 19.37
C GLU A 584 -18.47 40.91 19.51
N GLY A 585 -19.39 41.85 19.27
CA GLY A 585 -20.84 41.57 19.25
C GLY A 585 -21.31 41.02 17.90
N LEU A 586 -20.65 41.37 16.80
CA LEU A 586 -21.00 40.92 15.45
C LEU A 586 -20.67 39.43 15.24
N ASP A 587 -19.51 38.97 15.71
CA ASP A 587 -19.12 37.55 15.66
C ASP A 587 -20.10 36.65 16.42
N VAL A 588 -20.51 37.07 17.62
CA VAL A 588 -21.52 36.36 18.43
C VAL A 588 -22.89 36.38 17.76
N PHE A 589 -23.35 37.54 17.28
CA PHE A 589 -24.66 37.68 16.64
C PHE A 589 -24.79 36.81 15.38
N VAL A 590 -23.79 36.82 14.48
CA VAL A 590 -23.83 36.01 13.25
C VAL A 590 -23.86 34.51 13.57
N LYS A 591 -23.09 34.06 14.58
CA LYS A 591 -23.12 32.65 15.04
C LYS A 591 -24.46 32.26 15.62
N ASP A 592 -25.01 33.06 16.52
CA ASP A 592 -26.30 32.75 17.14
C ASP A 592 -27.43 32.76 16.10
N GLN A 593 -27.41 33.63 15.08
CA GLN A 593 -28.36 33.55 13.97
C GLN A 593 -28.19 32.29 13.11
N ALA A 594 -26.94 31.88 12.82
CA ALA A 594 -26.68 30.65 12.08
C ALA A 594 -27.08 29.37 12.85
N ARG A 595 -26.87 29.37 14.18
CA ARG A 595 -27.34 28.32 15.11
C ARG A 595 -28.86 28.27 15.19
N ASN A 596 -29.53 29.41 15.35
CA ASN A 596 -30.99 29.51 15.29
C ASN A 596 -31.56 28.96 13.97
N ALA A 597 -30.87 29.20 12.84
CA ALA A 597 -31.25 28.66 11.54
C ALA A 597 -31.07 27.14 11.42
N TYR A 598 -30.04 26.58 12.06
CA TYR A 598 -29.83 25.14 12.18
C TYR A 598 -30.89 24.48 13.08
N ASP A 599 -31.15 25.05 14.26
CA ASP A 599 -32.17 24.56 15.21
C ASP A 599 -33.58 24.63 14.61
N ALA A 600 -33.90 25.68 13.87
CA ALA A 600 -35.17 25.79 13.12
C ALA A 600 -35.30 24.71 12.02
N ARG A 601 -34.18 24.26 11.45
CA ARG A 601 -34.14 23.20 10.44
C ARG A 601 -34.26 21.81 11.06
N GLU A 602 -33.65 21.59 12.22
CA GLU A 602 -33.85 20.41 13.05
C GLU A 602 -35.33 20.25 13.45
N ALA A 603 -35.98 21.34 13.87
CA ALA A 603 -37.40 21.34 14.20
C ALA A 603 -38.34 21.03 13.01
N ILE A 604 -37.87 21.17 11.77
CA ILE A 604 -38.63 20.85 10.54
C ILE A 604 -38.41 19.40 10.10
N LEU A 605 -37.18 18.86 10.23
CA LEU A 605 -36.83 17.52 9.75
C LEU A 605 -36.94 16.43 10.82
N GLY A 606 -36.87 16.79 12.11
CA GLY A 606 -36.72 15.85 13.22
C GLY A 606 -35.28 15.40 13.40
N GLU A 607 -34.91 15.08 14.65
CA GLU A 607 -33.52 14.77 15.01
C GLU A 607 -32.97 13.55 14.26
N ASP A 608 -33.67 12.40 14.28
CA ASP A 608 -33.19 11.17 13.62
C ASP A 608 -32.92 11.37 12.12
N MET A 609 -33.79 12.12 11.42
CA MET A 609 -33.60 12.39 10.00
C MET A 609 -32.43 13.35 9.76
N LEU A 610 -32.26 14.36 10.61
CA LEU A 610 -31.15 15.30 10.51
C LEU A 610 -29.81 14.60 10.79
N ARG A 611 -29.70 13.77 11.84
CA ARG A 611 -28.46 13.02 12.16
C ARG A 611 -28.03 12.10 11.01
N ASN A 612 -28.99 11.44 10.38
CA ASN A 612 -28.73 10.63 9.18
C ASN A 612 -28.35 11.49 7.97
N LEU A 613 -28.95 12.67 7.79
CA LEU A 613 -28.55 13.61 6.74
C LEU A 613 -27.13 14.13 6.94
N GLU A 614 -26.78 14.51 8.18
CA GLU A 614 -25.44 14.94 8.60
C GLU A 614 -24.39 13.89 8.28
N ARG A 615 -24.61 12.64 8.71
CA ARG A 615 -23.71 11.52 8.41
C ARG A 615 -23.46 11.38 6.90
N ASN A 616 -24.54 11.31 6.11
CA ASN A 616 -24.45 11.12 4.66
C ASN A 616 -23.80 12.30 3.92
N VAL A 617 -24.10 13.55 4.31
CA VAL A 617 -23.50 14.74 3.69
C VAL A 617 -22.02 14.86 4.06
N ILE A 618 -21.66 14.71 5.34
CA ILE A 618 -20.27 14.87 5.80
C ILE A 618 -19.38 13.78 5.18
N LEU A 619 -19.79 12.50 5.21
CA LEU A 619 -19.01 11.42 4.60
C LEU A 619 -18.76 11.66 3.11
N ARG A 620 -19.81 12.02 2.36
CA ARG A 620 -19.73 12.27 0.91
C ARG A 620 -18.83 13.48 0.57
N VAL A 621 -18.91 14.57 1.34
CA VAL A 621 -18.08 15.76 1.12
C VAL A 621 -16.62 15.50 1.49
N ILE A 622 -16.36 14.80 2.61
CA ILE A 622 -15.02 14.36 2.99
C ILE A 622 -14.43 13.46 1.89
N ASP A 623 -15.16 12.46 1.41
CA ASP A 623 -14.67 11.55 0.37
C ASP A 623 -14.30 12.30 -0.91
N GLN A 624 -15.20 13.12 -1.45
CA GLN A 624 -14.91 13.86 -2.69
C GLN A 624 -13.69 14.78 -2.51
N LYS A 625 -13.64 15.59 -1.44
CA LYS A 625 -12.53 16.53 -1.22
C LYS A 625 -11.21 15.84 -0.89
N TRP A 626 -11.25 14.69 -0.21
CA TRP A 626 -10.05 13.88 0.01
C TRP A 626 -9.54 13.24 -1.30
N ILE A 627 -10.43 12.75 -2.16
CA ILE A 627 -10.08 12.21 -3.48
C ILE A 627 -9.52 13.31 -4.41
N ASP A 628 -10.09 14.52 -4.37
CA ASP A 628 -9.59 15.70 -5.09
C ASP A 628 -8.16 16.05 -4.59
N HIS A 629 -7.97 16.14 -3.26
CA HIS A 629 -6.67 16.41 -2.62
C HIS A 629 -5.62 15.31 -2.87
N LEU A 630 -6.01 14.03 -2.94
CA LEU A 630 -5.09 12.94 -3.32
C LEU A 630 -4.52 13.15 -4.74
N HIS A 631 -5.36 13.59 -5.67
CA HIS A 631 -4.94 13.91 -7.04
C HIS A 631 -4.02 15.14 -7.08
N GLU A 632 -4.35 16.20 -6.35
CA GLU A 632 -3.49 17.39 -6.22
C GLU A 632 -2.13 17.07 -5.58
N MET A 633 -2.10 16.19 -4.58
CA MET A 633 -0.86 15.77 -3.90
C MET A 633 -0.01 14.79 -4.72
N ASP A 634 -0.61 13.96 -5.58
CA ASP A 634 0.10 13.18 -6.61
C ASP A 634 0.76 14.14 -7.62
N ALA A 635 0.01 15.12 -8.16
CA ALA A 635 0.52 16.11 -9.12
C ALA A 635 1.62 17.02 -8.51
N LEU A 636 1.44 17.47 -7.26
CA LEU A 636 2.44 18.27 -6.53
C LEU A 636 3.75 17.49 -6.37
N ARG A 637 3.69 16.19 -6.04
CA ARG A 637 4.88 15.33 -5.87
C ARG A 637 5.71 15.23 -7.15
N GLU A 638 5.07 15.27 -8.31
CA GLU A 638 5.75 15.19 -9.60
C GLU A 638 6.31 16.55 -10.02
N GLY A 639 5.54 17.63 -9.85
CA GLY A 639 5.99 19.00 -10.12
C GLY A 639 7.13 19.48 -9.22
N ILE A 640 7.19 19.02 -7.95
CA ILE A 640 8.20 19.50 -6.98
C ILE A 640 9.64 19.13 -7.40
N GLY A 641 9.82 18.04 -8.15
CA GLY A 641 11.14 17.60 -8.64
C GLY A 641 11.83 18.62 -9.55
N LEU A 642 11.06 19.40 -10.32
CA LEU A 642 11.59 20.47 -11.18
C LEU A 642 12.06 21.69 -10.37
N ARG A 643 11.58 21.86 -9.13
CA ARG A 643 11.98 22.99 -8.26
C ARG A 643 13.34 22.79 -7.59
N ALA A 644 13.89 21.57 -7.63
CA ALA A 644 15.23 21.25 -7.12
C ALA A 644 16.35 22.10 -7.77
N TYR A 645 16.13 22.60 -9.00
CA TYR A 645 17.04 23.53 -9.68
C TYR A 645 17.23 24.86 -8.91
N GLY A 646 16.30 25.24 -8.03
CA GLY A 646 16.34 26.47 -7.23
C GLY A 646 17.15 26.39 -5.93
N GLN A 647 18.00 25.37 -5.75
CA GLN A 647 18.79 25.09 -4.53
C GLN A 647 17.98 24.88 -3.24
N LYS A 648 16.66 24.69 -3.35
CA LYS A 648 15.77 24.35 -2.24
C LYS A 648 15.57 22.84 -2.14
N ASP A 649 15.41 22.33 -0.92
CA ASP A 649 15.04 20.93 -0.69
C ASP A 649 13.57 20.70 -1.13
N PRO A 650 13.32 19.81 -2.11
CA PRO A 650 11.97 19.54 -2.59
C PRO A 650 11.04 18.96 -1.52
N LEU A 651 11.56 18.20 -0.55
CA LEU A 651 10.75 17.62 0.51
C LEU A 651 10.22 18.69 1.48
N ILE A 652 10.96 19.78 1.67
CA ILE A 652 10.55 20.90 2.54
C ILE A 652 9.43 21.71 1.89
N GLU A 653 9.57 22.07 0.60
CA GLU A 653 8.48 22.79 -0.09
C GLU A 653 7.27 21.87 -0.33
N TYR A 654 7.44 20.56 -0.60
CA TYR A 654 6.33 19.60 -0.63
C TYR A 654 5.57 19.54 0.71
N LYS A 655 6.29 19.48 1.84
CA LYS A 655 5.68 19.52 3.19
C LYS A 655 4.93 20.82 3.47
N ARG A 656 5.35 21.93 2.86
CA ARG A 656 4.74 23.25 3.00
C ARG A 656 3.49 23.40 2.12
N GLU A 657 3.64 23.22 0.81
CA GLU A 657 2.52 23.32 -0.14
C GLU A 657 1.46 22.26 0.15
N GLY A 658 1.87 21.03 0.47
CA GLY A 658 0.94 19.97 0.87
C GLY A 658 0.22 20.21 2.19
N ARG A 659 0.78 21.04 3.10
CA ARG A 659 0.05 21.54 4.28
C ARG A 659 -1.00 22.58 3.86
N GLN A 660 -0.63 23.52 3.00
CA GLN A 660 -1.54 24.58 2.53
C GLN A 660 -2.75 23.99 1.78
N LEU A 661 -2.52 23.03 0.86
CA LEU A 661 -3.60 22.30 0.18
C LEU A 661 -4.51 21.56 1.17
N PHE A 662 -3.96 20.96 2.22
CA PHE A 662 -4.75 20.26 3.24
C PHE A 662 -5.56 21.23 4.13
N GLU A 663 -5.01 22.38 4.51
CA GLU A 663 -5.71 23.43 5.26
C GLU A 663 -6.84 24.06 4.42
N GLU A 664 -6.62 24.23 3.11
CA GLU A 664 -7.62 24.66 2.14
C GLU A 664 -8.71 23.59 1.94
N MET A 665 -8.34 22.31 1.68
CA MET A 665 -9.26 21.18 1.59
C MET A 665 -10.14 21.07 2.84
N MET A 666 -9.54 21.12 4.03
CA MET A 666 -10.29 21.08 5.31
C MET A 666 -11.23 22.28 5.48
N THR A 667 -10.94 23.42 4.86
CA THR A 667 -11.82 24.60 4.87
C THR A 667 -12.94 24.47 3.86
N ASN A 668 -12.63 23.98 2.65
CA ASN A 668 -13.62 23.64 1.64
C ASN A 668 -14.59 22.55 2.11
N ILE A 669 -14.15 21.55 2.87
CA ILE A 669 -15.02 20.56 3.51
C ILE A 669 -16.04 21.22 4.45
N ARG A 670 -15.60 22.10 5.37
CA ARG A 670 -16.52 22.80 6.30
C ARG A 670 -17.57 23.62 5.53
N THR A 671 -17.12 24.42 4.58
CA THR A 671 -18.00 25.29 3.79
C THR A 671 -19.00 24.50 2.93
N GLU A 672 -18.55 23.44 2.25
CA GLU A 672 -19.40 22.59 1.41
C GLU A 672 -20.40 21.78 2.25
N VAL A 673 -20.00 21.26 3.42
CA VAL A 673 -20.90 20.60 4.38
C VAL A 673 -21.99 21.57 4.84
N VAL A 674 -21.62 22.76 5.35
CA VAL A 674 -22.58 23.74 5.88
C VAL A 674 -23.53 24.19 4.77
N THR A 675 -23.00 24.55 3.60
CA THR A 675 -23.80 24.99 2.44
C THR A 675 -24.76 23.89 1.99
N THR A 676 -24.29 22.66 1.83
CA THR A 676 -25.12 21.51 1.44
C THR A 676 -26.19 21.22 2.48
N LEU A 677 -25.83 21.18 3.76
CA LEU A 677 -26.76 20.90 4.86
C LEU A 677 -27.91 21.91 4.89
N PHE A 678 -27.68 23.19 4.62
CA PHE A 678 -28.74 24.20 4.56
C PHE A 678 -29.52 24.22 3.22
N HIS A 679 -28.87 23.96 2.09
CA HIS A 679 -29.50 24.03 0.77
C HIS A 679 -30.33 22.81 0.37
N LEU A 680 -30.00 21.62 0.90
CA LEU A 680 -30.62 20.37 0.48
C LEU A 680 -32.13 20.40 0.75
N GLN A 681 -32.93 20.41 -0.32
CA GLN A 681 -34.39 20.35 -0.22
C GLN A 681 -34.80 18.89 -0.06
N VAL A 682 -35.21 18.52 1.15
CA VAL A 682 -35.76 17.18 1.45
C VAL A 682 -37.15 17.10 0.81
N SER A 683 -37.20 16.58 -0.41
CA SER A 683 -38.46 16.28 -1.09
C SER A 683 -39.15 15.10 -0.41
N TYR A 684 -40.12 15.41 0.46
CA TYR A 684 -40.97 14.41 1.09
C TYR A 684 -41.92 13.82 0.04
N GLU A 685 -41.47 12.80 -0.69
CA GLU A 685 -42.40 11.91 -1.38
C GLU A 685 -43.26 11.21 -0.33
N MET A 686 -44.46 11.73 -0.09
CA MET A 686 -45.51 10.92 0.49
C MET A 686 -45.62 9.65 -0.37
N PRO A 687 -45.59 8.44 0.20
CA PRO A 687 -45.64 7.21 -0.57
C PRO A 687 -46.87 7.26 -1.46
N GLN A 688 -46.65 7.26 -2.78
CA GLN A 688 -47.74 7.42 -3.74
C GLN A 688 -48.73 6.27 -3.52
N MET A 689 -49.95 6.59 -3.06
CA MET A 689 -51.02 5.60 -3.00
C MET A 689 -51.11 4.95 -4.38
N PRO A 690 -50.89 3.62 -4.49
CA PRO A 690 -50.63 2.98 -5.76
C PRO A 690 -51.78 3.26 -6.73
N MET A 691 -51.46 3.90 -7.86
CA MET A 691 -52.46 4.26 -8.85
C MET A 691 -53.15 2.98 -9.34
N MET A 692 -54.39 2.78 -8.89
CA MET A 692 -55.15 1.57 -9.22
C MET A 692 -55.16 1.34 -10.74
N PRO A 693 -54.79 0.15 -11.23
CA PRO A 693 -54.89 -0.17 -12.65
C PRO A 693 -56.31 0.07 -13.13
N GLN A 694 -56.48 0.76 -14.27
CA GLN A 694 -57.80 0.96 -14.86
C GLN A 694 -58.36 -0.39 -15.33
N MET A 695 -59.22 -0.99 -14.49
CA MET A 695 -59.85 -2.27 -14.79
C MET A 695 -60.80 -2.16 -15.99
N PRO A 696 -60.93 -3.21 -16.82
CA PRO A 696 -61.95 -3.26 -17.86
C PRO A 696 -63.36 -3.19 -17.25
N GLN A 697 -64.26 -2.43 -17.87
CA GLN A 697 -65.65 -2.30 -17.39
C GLN A 697 -66.40 -3.62 -17.48
N MET A 698 -66.80 -4.16 -16.32
CA MET A 698 -67.77 -5.25 -16.17
C MET A 698 -68.71 -4.95 -14.96
N PRO A 699 -69.89 -5.59 -14.88
CA PRO A 699 -71.04 -5.00 -14.17
C PRO A 699 -70.96 -5.07 -12.63
N MET A 700 -71.58 -4.08 -12.00
CA MET A 700 -71.64 -3.87 -10.55
C MET A 700 -72.20 -5.09 -9.79
N MET A 701 -71.48 -5.49 -8.73
CA MET A 701 -72.03 -6.20 -7.57
C MET A 701 -71.88 -5.31 -6.33
N SER A 702 -72.69 -5.52 -5.30
CA SER A 702 -72.85 -4.58 -4.17
C SER A 702 -71.92 -4.87 -2.98
N GLU A 703 -71.58 -3.83 -2.22
CA GLU A 703 -70.63 -3.82 -1.07
C GLU A 703 -70.96 -4.72 0.14
N ALA A 704 -71.99 -5.56 0.07
CA ALA A 704 -72.45 -6.38 1.20
C ALA A 704 -71.60 -7.63 1.47
N ASP A 705 -70.85 -8.12 0.46
CA ASP A 705 -70.24 -9.46 0.48
C ASP A 705 -68.73 -9.48 0.82
N LEU A 706 -68.17 -8.35 1.32
CA LEU A 706 -66.72 -8.15 1.48
C LEU A 706 -66.25 -7.73 2.90
N MET A 707 -67.04 -8.00 3.94
CA MET A 707 -66.61 -7.79 5.34
C MET A 707 -66.22 -9.11 6.05
N PRO A 708 -65.16 -9.12 6.89
CA PRO A 708 -64.91 -10.22 7.82
C PRO A 708 -66.09 -10.44 8.78
N GLN A 709 -66.30 -11.68 9.21
CA GLN A 709 -67.35 -12.01 10.18
C GLN A 709 -66.75 -12.36 11.53
N GLN A 710 -67.19 -11.64 12.57
CA GLN A 710 -66.84 -11.91 13.96
C GLN A 710 -67.62 -13.13 14.45
N LEU A 711 -66.91 -14.21 14.78
CA LEU A 711 -67.52 -15.45 15.25
C LEU A 711 -67.52 -15.50 16.78
N GLY A 712 -68.69 -15.76 17.35
CA GLY A 712 -68.81 -16.12 18.76
C GLY A 712 -68.28 -17.54 19.01
N LEU A 713 -67.70 -17.78 20.19
CA LEU A 713 -67.09 -19.06 20.58
C LEU A 713 -68.04 -20.27 20.36
N ASP A 714 -69.34 -20.07 20.58
CA ASP A 714 -70.42 -21.06 20.36
C ASP A 714 -70.50 -21.60 18.92
N GLN A 715 -69.88 -20.92 17.95
CA GLN A 715 -69.93 -21.23 16.52
C GLN A 715 -68.63 -21.91 16.02
N ILE A 716 -67.62 -22.05 16.89
CA ILE A 716 -66.35 -22.73 16.58
C ILE A 716 -66.51 -24.24 16.80
N PRO A 717 -66.02 -25.11 15.89
CA PRO A 717 -66.03 -26.56 16.11
C PRO A 717 -65.34 -26.94 17.43
N PRO A 718 -65.94 -27.81 18.26
CA PRO A 718 -65.49 -28.04 19.63
C PRO A 718 -64.08 -28.63 19.74
N GLU A 719 -63.60 -29.31 18.70
CA GLU A 719 -62.23 -29.86 18.61
C GLU A 719 -61.19 -28.74 18.43
N ILE A 720 -61.49 -27.74 17.60
CA ILE A 720 -60.63 -26.55 17.37
C ILE A 720 -60.66 -25.65 18.62
N LEU A 721 -61.85 -25.45 19.20
CA LEU A 721 -62.03 -24.70 20.44
C LEU A 721 -61.21 -25.31 21.59
N ALA A 722 -61.13 -26.63 21.69
CA ALA A 722 -60.32 -27.32 22.69
C ALA A 722 -58.81 -27.11 22.49
N GLN A 723 -58.31 -27.05 21.26
CA GLN A 723 -56.90 -26.72 20.98
C GLN A 723 -56.57 -25.27 21.37
N LEU A 724 -57.37 -24.31 20.91
CA LEU A 724 -57.22 -22.89 21.27
C LEU A 724 -57.24 -22.67 22.79
N MET A 725 -58.19 -23.30 23.50
CA MET A 725 -58.27 -23.25 24.96
C MET A 725 -57.00 -23.80 25.64
N ALA A 726 -56.45 -24.91 25.16
CA ALA A 726 -55.24 -25.52 25.72
C ALA A 726 -53.98 -24.66 25.47
N GLU A 727 -53.87 -24.06 24.28
CA GLU A 727 -52.73 -23.23 23.87
C GLU A 727 -52.72 -21.87 24.60
N VAL A 728 -53.90 -21.26 24.78
CA VAL A 728 -54.08 -20.08 25.64
C VAL A 728 -53.84 -20.40 27.11
N GLN A 729 -54.24 -21.59 27.61
CA GLN A 729 -53.94 -22.02 28.98
C GLN A 729 -52.44 -22.25 29.22
N LEU A 730 -51.71 -22.73 28.20
CA LEU A 730 -50.26 -22.91 28.24
C LEU A 730 -49.51 -21.55 28.28
N SER A 731 -50.04 -20.57 27.55
CA SER A 731 -49.45 -19.24 27.41
C SER A 731 -49.79 -18.29 28.56
N ASN A 732 -51.03 -18.36 29.08
CA ASN A 732 -51.57 -17.49 30.13
C ASN A 732 -52.33 -18.32 31.19
N PRO A 733 -51.63 -19.14 32.00
CA PRO A 733 -52.25 -20.08 32.94
C PRO A 733 -53.10 -19.40 34.03
N GLU A 734 -52.87 -18.12 34.29
CA GLU A 734 -53.49 -17.35 35.37
C GLU A 734 -54.96 -16.98 35.11
N LEU A 735 -55.41 -17.08 33.85
CA LEU A 735 -56.79 -16.84 33.43
C LEU A 735 -57.73 -18.03 33.72
N PHE A 736 -57.17 -19.17 34.13
CA PHE A 736 -57.87 -20.43 34.38
C PHE A 736 -57.87 -20.78 35.87
N GLU A 737 -58.86 -21.56 36.30
CA GLU A 737 -58.94 -22.15 37.62
C GLU A 737 -59.55 -23.56 37.53
N ASN A 738 -58.89 -24.56 38.12
CA ASN A 738 -59.26 -25.98 38.00
C ASN A 738 -59.43 -26.50 36.54
N GLY A 739 -58.77 -25.88 35.56
CA GLY A 739 -58.86 -26.26 34.14
C GLY A 739 -60.10 -25.70 33.41
N GLN A 740 -60.80 -24.73 33.99
CA GLN A 740 -61.83 -23.94 33.33
C GLN A 740 -61.46 -22.45 33.37
N LEU A 741 -61.94 -21.67 32.40
CA LEU A 741 -61.73 -20.22 32.40
C LEU A 741 -62.54 -19.55 33.51
N LYS A 742 -61.98 -18.50 34.12
CA LYS A 742 -62.66 -17.72 35.17
C LYS A 742 -63.87 -16.98 34.59
N GLU A 743 -64.97 -16.96 35.34
CA GLU A 743 -66.23 -16.33 34.90
C GLU A 743 -66.02 -14.84 34.60
N GLY A 744 -66.51 -14.40 33.44
CA GLY A 744 -66.44 -13.00 32.98
C GLY A 744 -65.42 -12.74 31.85
N ILE A 745 -64.59 -13.71 31.49
CA ILE A 745 -63.62 -13.59 30.37
C ILE A 745 -64.23 -14.14 29.08
N SER A 746 -64.11 -13.39 27.98
CA SER A 746 -64.58 -13.79 26.64
C SER A 746 -63.54 -13.51 25.56
N PHE A 747 -63.38 -14.45 24.62
CA PHE A 747 -62.54 -14.30 23.43
C PHE A 747 -63.41 -14.01 22.21
N MET A 748 -62.87 -13.26 21.24
CA MET A 748 -63.42 -13.16 19.89
C MET A 748 -62.41 -13.75 18.91
N VAL A 749 -62.92 -14.29 17.79
CA VAL A 749 -62.11 -14.89 16.74
C VAL A 749 -62.61 -14.38 15.40
N GLU A 750 -61.73 -13.73 14.64
CA GLU A 750 -62.01 -13.34 13.26
C GLU A 750 -61.55 -14.45 12.29
N ALA A 751 -62.34 -14.69 11.24
CA ALA A 751 -62.05 -15.66 10.21
C ALA A 751 -62.16 -15.02 8.83
N MET A 752 -61.16 -15.24 7.98
CA MET A 752 -61.18 -14.79 6.59
C MET A 752 -62.16 -15.62 5.74
N PRO A 753 -62.80 -15.01 4.71
CA PRO A 753 -63.69 -15.73 3.81
C PRO A 753 -62.92 -16.75 2.94
N PRO A 754 -63.53 -17.90 2.59
CA PRO A 754 -62.86 -18.96 1.85
C PRO A 754 -62.59 -18.56 0.39
N GLY A 755 -61.32 -18.46 0.02
CA GLY A 755 -60.92 -18.22 -1.38
C GLY A 755 -59.58 -17.48 -1.60
N MET A 756 -58.95 -16.95 -0.55
CA MET A 756 -57.61 -16.35 -0.63
C MET A 756 -56.53 -17.36 -0.21
N GLU A 757 -55.64 -17.71 -1.14
CA GLU A 757 -54.34 -18.35 -0.85
C GLU A 757 -53.23 -17.29 -0.87
N PRO A 758 -52.20 -17.37 0.00
CA PRO A 758 -51.16 -16.34 0.09
C PRO A 758 -50.01 -16.54 -0.91
N GLY A 759 -49.78 -15.54 -1.76
CA GLY A 759 -48.59 -15.42 -2.64
C GLY A 759 -48.83 -14.51 -3.85
N MET A 760 -47.84 -13.84 -4.42
CA MET A 760 -46.44 -13.65 -4.02
C MET A 760 -45.97 -12.27 -4.54
N GLU A 761 -45.28 -11.48 -3.72
CA GLU A 761 -44.28 -10.51 -4.20
C GLU A 761 -42.98 -10.70 -3.40
N SER A 762 -41.84 -10.51 -4.07
CA SER A 762 -40.48 -10.98 -3.73
C SER A 762 -39.97 -10.70 -2.31
N GLY A 763 -39.31 -11.68 -1.67
CA GLY A 763 -38.62 -11.47 -0.39
C GLY A 763 -37.63 -12.56 0.05
N MET A 764 -38.12 -13.73 0.47
CA MET A 764 -37.31 -14.80 1.09
C MET A 764 -37.77 -16.20 0.70
N GLU A 765 -36.84 -17.17 0.75
CA GLU A 765 -37.12 -18.62 0.69
C GLU A 765 -37.24 -19.25 2.10
N PRO A 766 -37.87 -20.43 2.25
CA PRO A 766 -38.60 -20.78 3.48
C PRO A 766 -37.82 -21.62 4.50
N ALA A 767 -38.35 -21.65 5.74
CA ALA A 767 -37.98 -22.62 6.76
C ALA A 767 -39.19 -23.06 7.60
N GLY A 768 -39.44 -24.39 7.65
CA GLY A 768 -40.40 -25.02 8.58
C GLY A 768 -41.75 -25.43 7.97
N ASP A 769 -42.03 -26.73 7.97
CA ASP A 769 -43.38 -27.27 7.72
C ASP A 769 -44.28 -27.03 8.94
N GLY A 770 -45.35 -26.26 8.75
CA GLY A 770 -46.37 -26.04 9.78
C GLY A 770 -47.58 -25.27 9.26
N GLN A 771 -48.74 -25.94 9.14
CA GLN A 771 -49.99 -25.30 8.74
C GLN A 771 -50.64 -24.53 9.91
N GLY A 772 -50.04 -23.38 10.25
CA GLY A 772 -50.60 -22.44 11.23
C GLY A 772 -51.74 -21.62 10.62
N SER A 773 -52.94 -21.71 11.20
CA SER A 773 -54.02 -20.76 10.94
C SER A 773 -53.89 -19.61 11.94
N PHE A 774 -53.74 -18.38 11.43
CA PHE A 774 -53.54 -17.20 12.27
C PHE A 774 -54.86 -16.77 12.91
N PHE A 775 -54.85 -16.63 14.24
CA PHE A 775 -55.92 -16.00 15.02
C PHE A 775 -55.30 -14.99 15.98
N GLU A 776 -55.77 -13.74 15.94
CA GLU A 776 -55.29 -12.68 16.82
C GLU A 776 -56.23 -12.53 18.03
N ILE A 777 -55.68 -12.58 19.24
CA ILE A 777 -56.45 -12.49 20.49
C ILE A 777 -56.18 -11.16 21.17
N GLN A 778 -57.21 -10.32 21.26
CA GLN A 778 -57.17 -9.07 22.02
C GLN A 778 -57.84 -9.23 23.38
N VAL A 779 -57.21 -8.69 24.43
CA VAL A 779 -57.76 -8.59 25.79
C VAL A 779 -57.95 -7.10 26.12
N PRO A 780 -59.15 -6.64 26.51
CA PRO A 780 -59.38 -5.23 26.82
C PRO A 780 -58.71 -4.86 28.15
N ALA A 781 -58.04 -3.71 28.17
CA ALA A 781 -57.33 -3.20 29.35
C ALA A 781 -58.22 -2.27 30.19
N ASP A 782 -58.35 -2.56 31.49
CA ASP A 782 -58.80 -1.59 32.49
C ASP A 782 -58.13 -1.91 33.86
N GLY A 783 -57.75 -0.87 34.61
CA GLY A 783 -56.52 -0.93 35.43
C GLY A 783 -56.62 -1.22 36.94
N ALA A 784 -55.46 -1.57 37.54
CA ALA A 784 -55.13 -1.50 38.97
C ALA A 784 -53.59 -1.33 39.16
N GLN A 785 -53.11 -0.90 40.34
CA GLN A 785 -51.71 -0.49 40.59
C GLN A 785 -50.89 -1.41 41.53
N MET A 786 -49.57 -1.14 41.57
CA MET A 786 -48.56 -1.37 42.63
C MET A 786 -47.74 -2.69 42.59
N PRO A 787 -46.51 -2.75 43.18
CA PRO A 787 -45.65 -1.69 43.75
C PRO A 787 -44.17 -1.70 43.23
N GLU A 788 -43.31 -0.83 43.79
CA GLU A 788 -41.85 -0.79 43.60
C GLU A 788 -41.10 -2.00 44.22
N VAL A 789 -39.95 -2.39 43.64
CA VAL A 789 -38.79 -2.91 44.39
C VAL A 789 -37.47 -2.35 43.83
N VAL A 790 -36.66 -1.81 44.74
CA VAL A 790 -35.33 -1.20 44.58
C VAL A 790 -34.28 -2.10 43.92
N TYR A 791 -33.34 -1.50 43.18
CA TYR A 791 -31.90 -1.83 43.26
C TYR A 791 -31.08 -0.54 43.46
N GLU A 792 -29.98 -0.64 44.21
CA GLU A 792 -29.23 0.49 44.75
C GLU A 792 -28.16 1.03 43.78
N ASP A 793 -27.91 2.34 43.88
CA ASP A 793 -26.81 3.05 43.23
C ASP A 793 -25.51 2.90 44.04
N LEU A 794 -24.37 2.75 43.36
CA LEU A 794 -23.03 2.81 43.96
C LEU A 794 -22.05 3.60 43.06
N SER A 795 -22.54 4.70 42.50
CA SER A 795 -21.69 5.79 42.02
C SER A 795 -21.18 6.62 43.21
N GLU A 796 -19.87 6.61 43.46
CA GLU A 796 -19.23 7.69 44.22
C GLU A 796 -17.73 7.82 43.90
N GLN A 797 -17.25 9.06 43.93
CA GLN A 797 -15.84 9.47 44.02
C GLN A 797 -14.87 9.01 42.91
N LEU A 798 -14.74 9.87 41.88
CA LEU A 798 -13.49 10.62 41.72
C LEU A 798 -13.75 11.95 40.99
N GLU A 799 -13.20 13.03 41.53
CA GLU A 799 -13.45 14.40 41.04
C GLU A 799 -12.57 14.72 39.82
N ALA A 800 -13.13 15.38 38.81
CA ALA A 800 -12.39 15.96 37.71
C ALA A 800 -12.23 17.48 37.92
N PRO A 801 -11.01 18.04 37.82
CA PRO A 801 -10.85 19.47 37.63
C PRO A 801 -11.20 19.83 36.18
N ALA A 802 -11.98 20.90 35.99
CA ALA A 802 -12.10 21.55 34.70
C ALA A 802 -10.94 22.55 34.51
N ASP A 803 -10.45 22.66 33.28
CA ASP A 803 -10.18 23.93 32.55
C ASP A 803 -9.00 23.81 31.56
N ALA A 804 -9.16 24.51 30.42
CA ALA A 804 -8.16 24.94 29.43
C ALA A 804 -7.48 23.93 28.46
N GLU A 805 -7.44 24.39 27.19
CA GLU A 805 -6.39 24.19 26.16
C GLU A 805 -5.96 22.76 25.76
N PHE A 806 -6.62 22.23 24.72
CA PHE A 806 -6.16 21.04 23.98
C PHE A 806 -6.28 21.17 22.45
N ALA A 807 -5.68 22.24 21.88
CA ALA A 807 -5.67 22.45 20.41
C ALA A 807 -4.43 23.14 19.80
N GLU A 808 -3.35 23.42 20.55
CA GLU A 808 -2.15 24.13 20.00
C GLU A 808 -0.79 23.47 20.30
N GLY A 809 -0.65 22.69 21.39
CA GLY A 809 0.66 22.19 21.86
C GLY A 809 1.35 21.09 21.03
N LEU A 810 0.77 20.63 19.92
CA LEU A 810 1.27 19.48 19.14
C LEU A 810 2.09 19.83 17.89
N VAL A 811 2.43 21.11 17.69
CA VAL A 811 3.13 21.59 16.47
C VAL A 811 4.63 21.87 16.67
N GLU A 812 5.09 22.12 17.90
CA GLU A 812 6.50 22.50 18.16
C GLU A 812 7.36 21.42 18.87
N ALA A 813 6.75 20.35 19.40
CA ALA A 813 7.40 19.45 20.37
C ALA A 813 8.38 18.40 19.82
N GLU A 814 8.52 18.23 18.49
CA GLU A 814 9.42 17.22 17.86
C GLU A 814 10.51 17.81 16.93
N LEU A 815 10.77 19.13 16.99
CA LEU A 815 11.78 19.78 16.11
C LEU A 815 13.03 20.32 16.84
N ALA A 816 13.16 20.08 18.16
CA ALA A 816 14.34 20.47 18.93
C ALA A 816 14.80 19.36 19.87
N GLU A 817 15.84 18.61 19.49
CA GLU A 817 17.17 18.74 20.11
C GLU A 817 18.22 17.83 19.44
N SER A 818 19.43 18.36 19.33
CA SER A 818 20.64 17.65 18.89
C SER A 818 21.82 18.14 19.73
N PRO A 819 22.19 17.46 20.83
CA PRO A 819 23.26 17.91 21.69
C PRO A 819 24.63 17.70 21.03
N ALA A 820 25.33 18.80 20.77
CA ALA A 820 26.77 18.79 20.46
C ALA A 820 27.61 18.77 21.75
N GLU A 821 28.90 18.47 21.63
CA GLU A 821 29.82 18.25 22.75
C GLU A 821 30.12 19.53 23.57
N ALA A 822 30.07 19.45 24.91
CA ALA A 822 30.58 20.49 25.81
C ALA A 822 31.05 19.91 27.16
N ASP A 823 32.36 19.63 27.18
CA ASP A 823 33.26 19.32 28.31
C ASP A 823 32.99 20.04 29.66
N ILE A 824 32.89 19.29 30.77
CA ILE A 824 32.98 19.79 32.16
C ILE A 824 33.73 18.77 33.05
N GLN A 825 34.75 19.24 33.78
CA GLN A 825 35.47 18.49 34.83
C GLN A 825 34.96 18.78 36.27
N PRO A 826 35.29 17.95 37.29
CA PRO A 826 34.42 17.76 38.44
C PRO A 826 34.86 18.42 39.76
N ASP A 827 33.86 18.67 40.61
CA ASP A 827 33.91 18.66 42.08
C ASP A 827 32.78 17.70 42.54
N ALA A 828 32.82 16.81 43.55
CA ALA A 828 33.63 16.56 44.75
C ALA A 828 32.74 16.63 46.02
N GLU A 829 32.96 15.70 46.96
CA GLU A 829 32.48 15.72 48.37
C GLU A 829 30.96 15.56 48.69
N THR A 830 30.46 14.83 49.71
CA THR A 830 31.00 13.73 50.57
C THR A 830 29.83 12.95 51.27
N VAL A 831 30.11 11.76 51.85
CA VAL A 831 29.38 11.03 52.95
C VAL A 831 28.14 10.18 52.56
N SER A 832 27.91 8.94 53.05
CA SER A 832 28.80 7.82 53.45
C SER A 832 28.01 6.52 53.78
N SER A 833 28.64 5.34 53.58
CA SER A 833 28.41 4.08 54.34
C SER A 833 27.10 3.28 54.06
N VAL A 834 26.97 1.96 54.32
CA VAL A 834 27.81 1.03 55.11
C VAL A 834 27.59 -0.46 54.73
N ILE A 835 28.63 -1.34 54.78
CA ILE A 835 28.62 -2.83 54.97
C ILE A 835 27.91 -3.71 53.88
N THR A 836 28.39 -4.88 53.39
CA THR A 836 29.67 -5.67 53.46
C THR A 836 29.74 -6.68 52.30
N ALA A 837 30.94 -7.14 51.94
CA ALA A 837 31.19 -8.38 51.17
C ALA A 837 31.64 -9.54 52.08
N PRO A 838 31.80 -10.76 51.52
CA PRO A 838 33.01 -11.56 51.83
C PRO A 838 33.76 -12.06 50.59
N GLU A 839 34.98 -12.57 50.80
CA GLU A 839 36.04 -12.75 49.78
C GLU A 839 36.32 -14.24 49.39
N LEU A 840 37.46 -14.44 48.70
CA LEU A 840 38.27 -15.67 48.48
C LEU A 840 38.10 -16.37 47.12
N SER A 841 39.16 -16.83 46.42
CA SER A 841 40.62 -16.63 46.61
C SER A 841 41.44 -17.21 45.43
N ASN A 842 42.62 -16.64 45.12
CA ASN A 842 43.84 -17.31 44.59
C ASN A 842 43.76 -18.13 43.27
N SER A 843 44.81 -18.30 42.45
CA SER A 843 46.16 -17.71 42.31
C SER A 843 46.86 -18.33 41.08
N VAL A 844 47.89 -17.69 40.50
CA VAL A 844 49.17 -18.23 39.93
C VAL A 844 49.76 -17.24 38.91
N ALA A 845 51.10 -17.22 38.76
CA ALA A 845 51.86 -16.30 37.91
C ALA A 845 52.95 -17.07 37.08
N PRO A 846 54.10 -16.49 36.64
CA PRO A 846 54.25 -16.03 35.25
C PRO A 846 55.55 -16.51 34.52
N ALA A 847 55.77 -16.00 33.30
CA ALA A 847 57.05 -15.89 32.57
C ALA A 847 56.89 -14.72 31.55
N GLU A 848 57.82 -13.82 31.20
CA GLU A 848 59.28 -13.87 30.94
C GLU A 848 59.63 -14.78 29.73
N SER A 849 60.39 -14.36 28.70
CA SER A 849 61.12 -13.12 28.34
C SER A 849 60.93 -12.81 26.82
N GLU A 850 61.65 -11.98 26.03
CA GLU A 850 62.91 -11.21 26.15
C GLU A 850 62.99 -10.08 25.07
N GLU A 851 64.02 -9.21 25.13
CA GLU A 851 64.49 -8.23 24.11
C GLU A 851 66.02 -8.46 23.90
N PRO A 852 66.75 -8.02 22.83
CA PRO A 852 66.77 -6.63 22.29
C PRO A 852 67.23 -6.41 20.81
N ALA A 853 67.38 -5.12 20.39
CA ALA A 853 68.39 -4.53 19.48
C ALA A 853 68.48 -4.97 17.97
N GLU A 854 69.01 -4.21 16.97
CA GLU A 854 69.56 -2.83 16.89
C GLU A 854 69.58 -2.29 15.42
N ALA A 855 69.49 -0.95 15.22
CA ALA A 855 69.90 -0.15 14.03
C ALA A 855 69.22 -0.41 12.64
N SER A 856 69.19 0.50 11.64
CA SER A 856 69.79 1.86 11.43
C SER A 856 69.00 2.72 10.42
N ASP A 857 69.00 4.06 10.60
CA ASP A 857 69.03 5.16 9.58
C ASP A 857 68.02 5.24 8.39
N ALA A 858 67.52 6.43 7.96
CA ALA A 858 67.66 7.80 8.48
C ALA A 858 66.58 8.79 7.92
N ASN A 859 66.26 9.81 8.75
CA ASN A 859 65.78 11.21 8.53
C ASN A 859 64.83 11.61 7.38
N PRO A 860 63.94 12.59 7.64
CA PRO A 860 64.28 13.98 7.27
C PRO A 860 63.93 15.09 8.29
N GLU A 861 64.69 16.19 8.24
CA GLU A 861 64.43 17.48 8.91
C GLU A 861 63.71 18.46 7.95
N VAL A 862 62.72 19.32 8.26
CA VAL A 862 62.33 20.18 9.42
C VAL A 862 62.51 21.69 9.10
N LEU A 863 61.35 22.40 9.01
CA LEU A 863 61.09 23.86 9.22
C LEU A 863 61.68 24.97 8.29
N ASN A 864 60.81 25.86 7.76
CA ASN A 864 60.45 27.22 8.30
C ASN A 864 60.35 28.46 7.36
N VAL A 865 59.45 29.38 7.76
CA VAL A 865 59.47 30.88 7.67
C VAL A 865 59.15 31.67 6.36
N ALA A 866 57.95 32.27 6.37
CA ALA A 866 57.53 33.68 6.16
C ALA A 866 57.89 34.57 4.93
N GLU A 867 56.82 35.24 4.44
CA GLU A 867 56.66 36.67 4.06
C GLU A 867 57.69 37.48 3.23
N GLY A 868 57.18 38.11 2.15
CA GLY A 868 57.17 39.59 2.10
C GLY A 868 57.67 40.32 0.83
N ILE A 869 56.85 41.30 0.35
CA ILE A 869 57.21 42.49 -0.46
C ILE A 869 57.64 42.21 -1.94
N GLY A 870 57.28 43.00 -2.97
CA GLY A 870 56.43 44.20 -3.09
C GLY A 870 56.86 45.11 -4.27
N SER A 871 56.09 46.18 -4.58
CA SER A 871 56.33 47.24 -5.61
C SER A 871 56.21 46.79 -7.09
N GLU A 872 55.86 47.59 -8.12
CA GLU A 872 55.33 48.98 -8.31
C GLU A 872 54.92 49.15 -9.81
N ALA A 873 54.28 50.18 -10.39
CA ALA A 873 53.68 51.47 -9.95
C ALA A 873 52.72 52.03 -11.05
N ASN A 874 51.84 52.98 -10.68
CA ASN A 874 51.19 54.05 -11.49
C ASN A 874 50.23 53.68 -12.67
N ASP A 875 49.19 54.46 -13.01
CA ASP A 875 48.74 55.83 -12.63
C ASP A 875 47.19 55.93 -12.87
N SER A 876 46.35 56.93 -12.49
CA SER A 876 46.53 58.29 -11.91
C SER A 876 45.23 58.82 -11.21
N GLU A 877 45.21 60.12 -10.90
CA GLU A 877 44.20 60.98 -10.21
C GLU A 877 43.00 61.49 -11.09
N PRO A 878 42.03 62.32 -10.60
CA PRO A 878 41.57 62.62 -9.22
C PRO A 878 40.02 62.82 -8.98
N SER A 879 39.62 62.79 -7.69
CA SER A 879 38.40 63.40 -7.06
C SER A 879 37.00 62.78 -7.35
N GLY A 880 36.03 62.77 -6.41
CA GLY A 880 36.09 63.10 -4.97
C GLY A 880 34.74 63.16 -4.22
N LEU A 881 34.77 62.88 -2.91
CA LEU A 881 33.77 63.15 -1.83
C LEU A 881 32.51 62.26 -1.59
N LYS A 882 32.65 61.40 -0.56
CA LYS A 882 31.76 61.25 0.64
C LYS A 882 30.53 60.31 0.63
N PRO A 883 30.08 59.81 1.81
CA PRO A 883 29.86 58.35 2.00
C PRO A 883 28.61 57.96 2.82
N TYR A 884 28.64 56.74 3.41
CA TYR A 884 27.60 55.98 4.13
C TYR A 884 26.57 55.30 3.20
N GLY A 885 26.07 54.09 3.52
CA GLY A 885 26.39 53.21 4.65
C GLY A 885 25.29 52.17 4.89
N SER A 886 25.62 51.10 5.64
CA SER A 886 24.85 49.85 5.85
C SER A 886 24.48 49.10 4.57
#